data_AF-A0A6P0GNW7-F1
#
_entry.id   AF-A0A6P0GNW7-F1
#
_cell.length_a   1.000
_cell.length_b   1.000
_cell.length_c   1.000
_cell.angle_alpha   90.00
_cell.angle_beta   90.00
_cell.angle_gamma   90.00
#
_symmetry.space_group_name_H-M   'P 1'
#
loop_
_entity.id
_entity.type
_entity.pdbx_description
1 polymer ?
#
loop_
_entity_poly.entity_id
_entity_poly.type
_entity_poly.pdbx_seq_one_letter_code
_entity_poly.pdbx_strand_id
1 'polypeptide(L)'
;MTTLTGDGQSPPTAVSRDPVRRLAEGTELLGEYQDSGYRTPKFLVRRADGQVMQLPLLLYRVACLLDGRDAGRIATELSAELDQDLSAEQVSYLIEERLRPAGLLTPDDTHTDSPGTVTAPTRSDPLLALRYRKGVVPAGVTWRIAGVFRLLFRRPAWVAALATFVAVDAVVLLQGDLVGRVTAGATTLIHRPELTLVLLTLLVLSMVFHEIGHVTACRYGGARPGDMGIGLYLVWPALYSTVTDTYRLDRVGRLRTDLAGVYFNAIFMTVLTGLYLRTDATWLLPAILLMHVQAAQQFLPSIRFDGYYMLADLAGVPELFNYVGPVLKSLVPGRPAHPRVQELRPRPRRLIVLWVAVTVPMLLFYLVTFLLVVPRVLPVVWDVLLDYLSRMQAATRAGDVTTVALSVFQLLLMLLPWVGAALVIALLLGTVRRFGAARGWAWAAAGRWSAVRRYTAFVGVAGLAGALIWRVAHMARSAPTSTPDSDAVGRHADVLIGSLSLAVLTCAVLVVSFLTSAAVLRWRLSAVVVPLAVVAAMGPTLSVLATPSSAVVGTTWTAVGATLLVTANRLGLSAGRRGPRSVPWQRVLIGAGLVAIAAGVATMPLLALPMAVGAVLLTPGTGWRTHLRMRGWAVSTVGVLGVTALAALTSLALLRTTPTALSPAGQQVLLLVGGLTMVGASMVRELRWPAAALAPLVLIAVVPAPGAAAVLPLVLCSTVVLGALLVQALTRHPVEVRPHPLLRAALVVPILVVVIVGALL
;
A
#
# COMPACT_ATOMS: atom_id res chain seq x y z
N MET A 1 81.76 2.52 15.17
CA MET A 1 82.32 3.41 14.13
C MET A 1 81.94 2.76 12.81
N THR A 2 81.03 3.29 12.00
CA THR A 2 81.05 4.63 11.39
C THR A 2 79.63 5.08 11.01
N THR A 3 79.50 6.38 10.82
CA THR A 3 78.32 7.26 10.75
C THR A 3 77.56 7.27 9.43
N LEU A 4 76.28 7.67 9.54
CA LEU A 4 75.34 8.11 8.50
C LEU A 4 75.70 9.49 7.92
N THR A 5 75.32 9.71 6.66
CA THR A 5 74.75 10.92 6.00
C THR A 5 74.95 10.74 4.49
N GLY A 6 74.02 10.99 3.57
CA GLY A 6 72.76 11.73 3.61
C GLY A 6 72.71 12.61 2.34
N ASP A 7 72.36 12.01 1.19
CA ASP A 7 72.22 12.70 -0.10
C ASP A 7 70.80 12.49 -0.64
N GLY A 8 70.21 13.57 -1.15
CA GLY A 8 69.00 13.50 -1.98
C GLY A 8 67.95 14.57 -1.68
N GLN A 9 68.25 15.82 -2.05
CA GLN A 9 67.23 16.86 -2.23
C GLN A 9 66.08 16.35 -3.11
N SER A 10 64.86 16.42 -2.59
CA SER A 10 63.62 16.35 -3.37
C SER A 10 62.94 17.73 -3.32
N PRO A 11 62.39 18.25 -4.43
CA PRO A 11 61.85 19.60 -4.49
C PRO A 11 60.52 19.74 -3.72
N PRO A 12 60.19 20.92 -3.16
CA PRO A 12 58.95 21.11 -2.42
C PRO A 12 57.84 21.58 -3.38
N THR A 13 57.17 20.69 -4.10
CA THR A 13 55.92 21.06 -4.78
C THR A 13 55.06 19.85 -5.12
N ALA A 14 54.15 19.53 -4.22
CA ALA A 14 52.80 19.16 -4.60
C ALA A 14 51.89 19.68 -3.48
N VAL A 15 51.55 20.98 -3.56
CA VAL A 15 50.31 21.44 -2.95
C VAL A 15 49.24 20.60 -3.64
N SER A 16 48.76 19.57 -2.93
CA SER A 16 47.54 18.86 -3.27
C SER A 16 46.51 19.96 -3.51
N ARG A 17 46.16 20.21 -4.77
CA ARG A 17 45.04 21.07 -5.11
C ARG A 17 43.82 20.36 -4.53
N ASP A 18 43.44 20.78 -3.34
CA ASP A 18 42.25 20.29 -2.67
C ASP A 18 41.10 20.44 -3.69
N PRO A 19 40.33 19.37 -3.97
CA PRO A 19 39.28 19.43 -4.98
C PRO A 19 38.39 20.63 -4.69
N VAL A 20 38.08 21.39 -5.74
CA VAL A 20 37.28 22.62 -5.67
C VAL A 20 35.87 22.26 -5.18
N ARG A 21 35.66 22.27 -3.86
CA ARG A 21 34.40 21.86 -3.22
C ARG A 21 33.36 22.99 -3.39
N ARG A 22 32.24 22.66 -4.03
CA ARG A 22 31.09 23.56 -4.24
C ARG A 22 29.82 22.96 -3.65
N LEU A 23 28.88 23.84 -3.31
CA LEU A 23 27.52 23.41 -2.97
C LEU A 23 26.87 22.71 -4.16
N ALA A 24 26.10 21.66 -3.87
CA ALA A 24 25.32 20.93 -4.87
C ALA A 24 24.35 21.86 -5.60
N GLU A 25 24.23 21.71 -6.91
CA GLU A 25 23.30 22.49 -7.73
C GLU A 25 21.87 22.44 -7.18
N GLY A 26 21.19 23.58 -7.13
CA GLY A 26 19.83 23.69 -6.58
C GLY A 26 19.75 23.81 -5.05
N THR A 27 20.89 23.89 -4.35
CA THR A 27 20.92 24.19 -2.91
C THR A 27 20.69 25.69 -2.68
N GLU A 28 19.71 26.04 -1.83
CA GLU A 28 19.40 27.42 -1.44
C GLU A 28 19.63 27.61 0.06
N LEU A 29 20.45 28.59 0.43
CA LEU A 29 20.70 28.99 1.81
C LEU A 29 19.58 29.96 2.23
N LEU A 30 18.75 29.56 3.21
CA LEU A 30 17.53 30.31 3.58
C LEU A 30 17.73 31.28 4.75
N GLY A 31 18.87 31.24 5.43
CA GLY A 31 19.18 32.12 6.57
C GLY A 31 18.76 31.55 7.92
N GLU A 32 18.67 32.44 8.91
CA GLU A 32 18.28 32.07 10.28
C GLU A 32 16.81 31.68 10.37
N TYR A 33 16.51 30.63 11.14
CA TYR A 33 15.15 30.24 11.46
C TYR A 33 14.52 31.22 12.46
N GLN A 34 13.73 32.15 11.93
CA GLN A 34 13.10 33.21 12.69
C GLN A 34 12.15 32.67 13.78
N ASP A 35 12.19 33.31 14.95
CA ASP A 35 11.38 32.97 16.13
C ASP A 35 11.58 31.54 16.66
N SER A 36 12.79 31.00 16.48
CA SER A 36 13.22 29.68 16.94
C SER A 36 12.96 29.44 18.44
N GLY A 37 12.48 28.23 18.76
CA GLY A 37 12.28 27.74 20.12
C GLY A 37 13.56 27.20 20.79
N TYR A 38 14.68 27.18 20.06
CA TYR A 38 15.97 26.71 20.55
C TYR A 38 16.74 27.83 21.29
N ARG A 39 17.57 27.46 22.26
CA ARG A 39 18.47 28.39 22.97
C ARG A 39 19.50 28.97 22.02
N THR A 40 20.09 28.11 21.18
CA THR A 40 20.99 28.49 20.11
C THR A 40 20.23 28.69 18.80
N PRO A 41 20.51 29.76 18.04
CA PRO A 41 19.88 29.98 16.75
C PRO A 41 20.26 28.84 15.79
N LYS A 42 19.30 28.48 14.92
CA LYS A 42 19.47 27.44 13.89
C LYS A 42 19.30 28.09 12.54
N PHE A 43 20.05 27.63 11.55
CA PHE A 43 20.02 28.14 10.19
C PHE A 43 19.43 27.10 9.25
N LEU A 44 18.80 27.56 8.18
CA LEU A 44 18.06 26.72 7.25
C LEU A 44 18.75 26.64 5.90
N VAL A 45 18.81 25.43 5.36
CA VAL A 45 19.29 25.15 4.01
C VAL A 45 18.26 24.27 3.30
N ARG A 46 17.93 24.62 2.06
CA ARG A 46 17.07 23.84 1.18
C ARG A 46 17.93 23.13 0.16
N ARG A 47 17.77 21.81 0.04
CA ARG A 47 18.46 21.00 -0.96
C ARG A 47 17.65 20.94 -2.26
N ALA A 48 18.28 20.52 -3.35
CA ALA A 48 17.69 20.40 -4.69
C ALA A 48 16.41 19.53 -4.74
N ASP A 49 16.28 18.55 -3.85
CA ASP A 49 15.09 17.69 -3.72
C ASP A 49 13.93 18.36 -2.96
N GLY A 50 14.07 19.64 -2.59
CA GLY A 50 13.10 20.43 -1.86
C GLY A 50 13.10 20.20 -0.35
N GLN A 51 13.98 19.33 0.18
CA GLN A 51 14.07 19.10 1.61
C GLN A 51 14.76 20.28 2.31
N VAL A 52 14.12 20.82 3.35
CA VAL A 52 14.70 21.85 4.22
C VAL A 52 15.35 21.18 5.43
N MET A 53 16.58 21.59 5.74
CA MET A 53 17.40 21.07 6.82
C MET A 53 17.83 22.19 7.78
N GLN A 54 18.02 21.83 9.05
CA GLN A 54 18.56 22.73 10.06
C GLN A 54 20.05 22.49 10.26
N LEU A 55 20.86 23.54 10.15
CA LEU A 55 22.29 23.55 10.41
C LEU A 55 22.63 24.44 11.62
N PRO A 56 23.61 24.05 12.45
CA PRO A 56 24.30 24.96 13.37
C PRO A 56 24.98 26.11 12.61
N LEU A 57 25.22 27.24 13.29
CA LEU A 57 25.86 28.44 12.73
C LEU A 57 27.16 28.11 11.98
N LEU A 58 28.07 27.36 12.62
CA LEU A 58 29.37 27.00 12.03
C LEU A 58 29.21 26.26 10.69
N LEU A 59 28.35 25.24 10.64
CA LEU A 59 28.11 24.47 9.41
C LEU A 59 27.43 25.30 8.33
N TYR A 60 26.54 26.22 8.72
CA TYR A 60 25.89 27.13 7.78
C TYR A 60 26.89 28.14 7.19
N ARG A 61 27.81 28.69 8.01
CA ARG A 61 28.85 29.60 7.53
C ARG A 61 29.86 28.91 6.62
N VAL A 62 30.29 27.69 6.96
CA VAL A 62 31.08 26.85 6.05
C VAL A 62 30.33 26.67 4.72
N ALA A 63 29.03 26.40 4.76
CA ALA A 63 28.22 26.29 3.55
C ALA A 63 28.13 27.59 2.74
N CYS A 64 28.04 28.77 3.39
CA CYS A 64 28.07 30.07 2.69
C CYS A 64 29.38 30.33 1.94
N LEU A 65 30.50 29.80 2.43
CA LEU A 65 31.84 30.03 1.87
C LEU A 65 32.28 28.93 0.89
N LEU A 66 31.44 27.91 0.64
CA LEU A 66 31.70 26.82 -0.32
C LEU A 66 31.44 27.27 -1.77
N ASP A 67 32.35 28.07 -2.30
CA ASP A 67 32.36 28.58 -3.68
C ASP A 67 33.50 28.00 -4.54
N GLY A 68 34.21 27.00 -4.01
CA GLY A 68 35.38 26.40 -4.64
C GLY A 68 36.74 26.92 -4.14
N ARG A 69 36.75 27.73 -3.08
CA ARG A 69 37.98 28.13 -2.36
C ARG A 69 38.59 26.97 -1.56
N ASP A 70 39.89 27.09 -1.30
CA ASP A 70 40.67 26.15 -0.49
C ASP A 70 40.26 26.20 1.00
N ALA A 71 40.30 25.05 1.67
CA ALA A 71 39.87 24.88 3.06
C ALA A 71 40.67 25.77 4.03
N GLY A 72 41.95 26.03 3.73
CA GLY A 72 42.79 26.94 4.53
C GLY A 72 42.29 28.38 4.52
N ARG A 73 41.84 28.88 3.37
CA ARG A 73 41.31 30.24 3.24
C ARG A 73 39.94 30.38 3.90
N ILE A 74 39.10 29.36 3.77
CA ILE A 74 37.80 29.28 4.46
C ILE A 74 38.01 29.29 5.98
N ALA A 75 39.03 28.57 6.47
CA ALA A 75 39.39 28.56 7.88
C ALA A 75 39.82 29.94 8.39
N THR A 76 40.69 30.67 7.67
CA THR A 76 41.11 32.03 8.07
C THR A 76 39.93 33.01 8.14
N GLU A 77 39.04 33.00 7.15
CA GLU A 77 37.87 33.88 7.13
C GLU A 77 36.86 33.53 8.24
N LEU A 78 36.60 32.23 8.48
CA LEU A 78 35.73 31.80 9.58
C LEU A 78 36.32 32.13 10.95
N SER A 79 37.63 31.99 11.13
CA SER A 79 38.29 32.30 12.40
C SER A 79 38.16 33.79 12.74
N ALA A 80 38.28 34.66 11.74
CA ALA A 80 38.09 36.09 11.89
C ALA A 80 36.60 36.48 12.10
N GLU A 81 35.66 35.80 11.45
CA GLU A 81 34.22 36.10 11.58
C GLU A 81 33.64 35.61 12.92
N LEU A 82 34.05 34.42 13.38
CA LEU A 82 33.47 33.74 14.53
C LEU A 82 34.29 33.91 15.82
N ASP A 83 35.44 34.57 15.76
CA ASP A 83 36.41 34.73 16.87
C ASP A 83 36.79 33.37 17.49
N GLN A 84 37.07 32.39 16.62
CA GLN A 84 37.39 31.00 16.98
C GLN A 84 38.55 30.48 16.13
N ASP A 85 39.59 29.94 16.76
CA ASP A 85 40.71 29.34 16.02
C ASP A 85 40.29 28.04 15.32
N LEU A 86 39.98 28.13 14.03
CA LEU A 86 39.65 27.00 13.16
C LEU A 86 40.84 26.67 12.25
N SER A 87 41.24 25.40 12.21
CA SER A 87 42.28 24.91 11.29
C SER A 87 41.70 24.43 9.95
N ALA A 88 42.54 24.41 8.91
CA ALA A 88 42.17 23.89 7.59
C ALA A 88 41.66 22.43 7.67
N GLU A 89 42.29 21.60 8.50
CA GLU A 89 41.88 20.21 8.72
C GLU A 89 40.49 20.09 9.35
N GLN A 90 40.16 20.96 10.31
CA GLN A 90 38.84 20.98 10.94
C GLN A 90 37.75 21.39 9.95
N VAL A 91 38.01 22.36 9.08
CA VAL A 91 37.09 22.76 8.01
C VAL A 91 36.90 21.61 7.02
N SER A 92 37.98 20.97 6.57
CA SER A 92 37.90 19.78 5.70
C SER A 92 37.10 18.65 6.35
N TYR A 93 37.29 18.40 7.64
CA TYR A 93 36.48 17.42 8.39
C TYR A 93 35.00 17.79 8.41
N LEU A 94 34.64 19.04 8.65
CA LEU A 94 33.24 19.48 8.61
C LEU A 94 32.62 19.33 7.22
N ILE A 95 33.38 19.60 6.17
CA ILE A 95 32.90 19.45 4.80
C ILE A 95 32.68 17.96 4.47
N GLU A 96 33.70 17.13 4.68
CA GLU A 96 33.68 15.71 4.29
C GLU A 96 32.78 14.85 5.18
N GLU A 97 32.76 15.07 6.49
CA GLU A 97 32.02 14.19 7.42
C GLU A 97 30.66 14.72 7.86
N ARG A 98 30.34 16.00 7.58
CA ARG A 98 29.03 16.58 7.92
C ARG A 98 28.25 17.06 6.69
N LEU A 99 28.88 17.80 5.78
CA LEU A 99 28.17 18.36 4.62
C LEU A 99 28.01 17.34 3.47
N ARG A 100 29.01 16.46 3.24
CA ARG A 100 28.90 15.39 2.23
C ARG A 100 27.79 14.38 2.55
N PRO A 101 27.68 13.82 3.78
CA PRO A 101 26.62 12.88 4.10
C PRO A 101 25.23 13.53 4.13
N ALA A 102 25.18 14.85 4.36
CA ALA A 102 23.94 15.63 4.23
C ALA A 102 23.51 15.84 2.76
N GLY A 103 24.37 15.52 1.79
CA GLY A 103 24.11 15.67 0.37
C GLY A 103 24.09 17.13 -0.09
N LEU A 104 24.89 17.99 0.54
CA LEU A 104 24.99 19.42 0.23
C LEU A 104 26.17 19.78 -0.69
N LEU A 105 27.02 18.81 -1.04
CA LEU A 105 28.17 18.99 -1.93
C LEU A 105 27.91 18.43 -3.32
N THR A 106 28.52 19.03 -4.33
CA THR A 106 28.52 18.50 -5.70
C THR A 106 29.18 17.10 -5.72
N PRO A 107 28.63 16.13 -6.47
CA PRO A 107 29.31 14.86 -6.71
C PRO A 107 30.67 15.09 -7.37
N ASP A 108 31.73 14.39 -6.94
CA ASP A 108 33.04 14.54 -7.56
C ASP A 108 33.02 14.02 -9.02
N ASP A 109 33.32 14.89 -9.98
CA ASP A 109 33.41 14.57 -11.42
C ASP A 109 34.60 13.65 -11.78
N THR A 110 35.42 13.24 -10.82
CA THR A 110 36.73 12.59 -11.07
C THR A 110 36.77 11.07 -10.87
N HIS A 111 35.66 10.39 -10.57
CA HIS A 111 35.64 8.93 -10.46
C HIS A 111 34.47 8.27 -11.21
N THR A 112 34.55 8.25 -12.54
CA THR A 112 33.59 7.55 -13.42
C THR A 112 33.73 6.03 -13.42
N ASP A 113 34.72 5.43 -12.76
CA ASP A 113 35.04 4.00 -12.89
C ASP A 113 34.98 3.16 -11.59
N SER A 114 34.16 3.56 -10.61
CA SER A 114 33.82 2.63 -9.51
C SER A 114 32.33 2.69 -9.20
N PRO A 115 31.58 1.57 -9.33
CA PRO A 115 30.21 1.48 -8.85
C PRO A 115 30.21 1.35 -7.31
N GLY A 116 30.82 2.31 -6.64
CA GLY A 116 30.73 2.51 -5.20
C GLY A 116 29.45 3.30 -4.94
N THR A 117 28.46 2.63 -4.38
CA THR A 117 27.21 3.18 -3.84
C THR A 117 27.39 4.59 -3.27
N VAL A 118 27.07 5.62 -4.05
CA VAL A 118 26.72 6.94 -3.51
C VAL A 118 25.46 6.69 -2.69
N THR A 119 25.62 6.54 -1.37
CA THR A 119 24.52 6.33 -0.44
C THR A 119 23.58 7.51 -0.60
N ALA A 120 22.47 7.32 -1.32
CA ALA A 120 21.45 8.33 -1.45
C ALA A 120 21.08 8.82 -0.03
N PRO A 121 21.13 10.14 0.23
CA PRO A 121 20.98 10.65 1.58
C PRO A 121 19.65 10.19 2.18
N THR A 122 19.71 9.72 3.42
CA THR A 122 18.57 9.10 4.11
C THR A 122 17.47 10.13 4.35
N ARG A 123 16.41 10.06 3.54
CA ARG A 123 15.18 10.83 3.77
C ARG A 123 14.60 10.41 5.12
N SER A 124 14.26 11.37 5.98
CA SER A 124 13.55 11.08 7.21
C SER A 124 12.17 10.48 6.88
N ASP A 125 11.93 9.23 7.28
CA ASP A 125 10.64 8.51 7.12
C ASP A 125 9.92 8.43 8.48
N PRO A 126 9.26 9.52 8.94
CA PRO A 126 8.54 9.47 10.20
C PRO A 126 7.29 8.59 10.07
N LEU A 127 6.94 7.89 11.16
CA LEU A 127 5.89 6.86 11.19
C LEU A 127 4.49 7.33 10.79
N LEU A 128 4.26 8.64 10.76
CA LEU A 128 3.00 9.28 10.38
C LEU A 128 3.19 10.25 9.20
N ALA A 129 4.26 10.13 8.41
CA ALA A 129 4.36 10.91 7.18
C ALA A 129 3.29 10.50 6.18
N LEU A 130 2.79 11.47 5.43
CA LEU A 130 2.03 11.23 4.22
C LEU A 130 2.89 10.44 3.22
N ARG A 131 2.44 9.24 2.85
CA ARG A 131 3.12 8.31 1.95
C ARG A 131 2.55 8.36 0.55
N TYR A 132 3.36 7.94 -0.44
CA TYR A 132 2.96 7.81 -1.84
C TYR A 132 2.36 9.10 -2.42
N ARG A 133 3.03 10.22 -2.18
CA ARG A 133 2.62 11.53 -2.68
C ARG A 133 2.71 11.58 -4.20
N LYS A 134 1.65 12.04 -4.85
CA LYS A 134 1.65 12.37 -6.27
C LYS A 134 1.17 13.81 -6.44
N GLY A 135 2.02 14.67 -6.98
CA GLY A 135 1.62 16.03 -7.37
C GLY A 135 0.59 15.96 -8.49
N VAL A 136 -0.58 16.57 -8.26
CA VAL A 136 -1.69 16.64 -9.23
C VAL A 136 -1.71 18.01 -9.89
N VAL A 137 -1.51 19.07 -9.09
CA VAL A 137 -1.46 20.46 -9.55
C VAL A 137 -0.02 20.94 -9.44
N PRO A 138 0.64 21.30 -10.57
CA PRO A 138 2.02 21.74 -10.56
C PRO A 138 2.16 23.13 -9.92
N ALA A 139 3.33 23.41 -9.35
CA ALA A 139 3.61 24.64 -8.58
C ALA A 139 3.27 25.94 -9.32
N GLY A 140 3.45 26.00 -10.64
CA GLY A 140 3.07 27.17 -11.44
C GLY A 140 1.57 27.46 -11.45
N VAL A 141 0.74 26.42 -11.47
CA VAL A 141 -0.73 26.54 -11.38
C VAL A 141 -1.14 26.86 -9.94
N THR A 142 -0.53 26.18 -8.96
CA THR A 142 -0.72 26.49 -7.53
C THR A 142 -0.43 27.96 -7.23
N TRP A 143 0.67 28.50 -7.76
CA TRP A 143 1.02 29.90 -7.63
C TRP A 143 -0.12 30.79 -8.15
N ARG A 144 -0.63 30.55 -9.37
CA ARG A 144 -1.74 31.34 -9.94
C ARG A 144 -3.00 31.27 -9.08
N ILE A 145 -3.41 30.07 -8.65
CA ILE A 145 -4.57 29.87 -7.77
C ILE A 145 -4.40 30.67 -6.47
N ALA A 146 -3.24 30.54 -5.83
CA ALA A 146 -2.89 31.32 -4.63
C ALA A 146 -2.90 32.84 -4.88
N GLY A 147 -2.68 33.28 -6.12
CA GLY A 147 -2.78 34.69 -6.50
C GLY A 147 -4.20 35.22 -6.50
N VAL A 148 -5.14 34.44 -7.03
CA VAL A 148 -6.57 34.80 -7.13
C VAL A 148 -7.17 35.03 -5.74
N PHE A 149 -6.91 34.12 -4.80
CA PHE A 149 -7.48 34.18 -3.46
C PHE A 149 -6.68 35.08 -2.49
N ARG A 150 -5.59 35.71 -2.93
CA ARG A 150 -4.72 36.53 -2.09
C ARG A 150 -5.47 37.67 -1.37
N LEU A 151 -6.54 38.18 -1.99
CA LEU A 151 -7.36 39.26 -1.42
C LEU A 151 -8.02 38.86 -0.09
N LEU A 152 -8.35 37.58 0.09
CA LEU A 152 -9.00 37.06 1.30
C LEU A 152 -8.15 37.25 2.57
N PHE A 153 -6.82 37.36 2.43
CA PHE A 153 -5.93 37.59 3.56
C PHE A 153 -5.67 39.07 3.88
N ARG A 154 -6.27 40.00 3.13
CA ARG A 154 -6.24 41.42 3.53
C ARG A 154 -7.08 41.61 4.80
N ARG A 155 -6.63 42.51 5.69
CA ARG A 155 -7.27 42.78 6.99
C ARG A 155 -8.81 42.91 6.95
N PRO A 156 -9.40 43.76 6.09
CA PRO A 156 -10.87 43.87 6.06
C PRO A 156 -11.54 42.59 5.56
N ALA A 157 -10.92 41.86 4.62
CA ALA A 157 -11.52 40.69 3.99
C ALA A 157 -11.63 39.51 4.96
N TRP A 158 -10.56 39.16 5.69
CA TRP A 158 -10.62 38.03 6.62
C TRP A 158 -11.49 38.34 7.84
N VAL A 159 -11.48 39.59 8.33
CA VAL A 159 -12.38 40.01 9.42
C VAL A 159 -13.84 39.91 8.99
N ALA A 160 -14.19 40.42 7.81
CA ALA A 160 -15.55 40.31 7.28
C ALA A 160 -15.98 38.85 7.07
N ALA A 161 -15.09 38.02 6.53
CA ALA A 161 -15.36 36.60 6.31
C ALA A 161 -15.65 35.85 7.64
N LEU A 162 -14.82 36.06 8.67
CA LEU A 162 -15.03 35.44 9.98
C LEU A 162 -16.28 35.99 10.69
N ALA A 163 -16.51 37.31 10.62
CA ALA A 163 -17.73 37.91 11.19
C ALA A 163 -18.99 37.36 10.51
N THR A 164 -18.95 37.19 9.19
CA THR A 164 -20.07 36.61 8.42
C THR A 164 -20.29 35.14 8.80
N PHE A 165 -19.21 34.35 8.90
CA PHE A 165 -19.27 32.96 9.35
C PHE A 165 -19.98 32.83 10.71
N VAL A 166 -19.51 33.59 11.71
CA VAL A 166 -20.13 33.59 13.05
C VAL A 166 -21.58 34.07 13.00
N ALA A 167 -21.88 35.09 12.20
CA ALA A 167 -23.24 35.62 12.09
C ALA A 167 -24.21 34.60 11.48
N VAL A 168 -23.84 33.91 10.39
CA VAL A 168 -24.74 32.92 9.76
C VAL A 168 -24.97 31.71 10.67
N ASP A 169 -23.94 31.26 11.39
CA ASP A 169 -24.10 30.16 12.35
C ASP A 169 -24.97 30.58 13.54
N ALA A 170 -24.80 31.80 14.05
CA ALA A 170 -25.66 32.36 15.09
C ALA A 170 -27.13 32.42 14.62
N VAL A 171 -27.40 32.86 13.39
CA VAL A 171 -28.76 32.87 12.82
C VAL A 171 -29.36 31.46 12.80
N VAL A 172 -28.62 30.46 12.31
CA VAL A 172 -29.10 29.06 12.27
C VAL A 172 -29.38 28.51 13.69
N LEU A 173 -28.55 28.87 14.67
CA LEU A 173 -28.74 28.47 16.06
C LEU A 173 -29.96 29.16 16.69
N LEU A 174 -30.18 30.44 16.40
CA LEU A 174 -31.29 31.23 16.93
C LEU A 174 -32.65 30.82 16.34
N GLN A 175 -32.69 30.16 15.18
CA GLN A 175 -33.92 29.59 14.61
C GLN A 175 -34.53 28.45 15.47
N GLY A 176 -33.87 28.00 16.55
CA GLY A 176 -34.35 26.92 17.41
C GLY A 176 -34.34 25.54 16.73
N ASP A 177 -34.66 24.46 17.44
CA ASP A 177 -34.80 23.09 16.91
C ASP A 177 -33.72 22.60 15.89
N LEU A 178 -32.45 22.91 16.16
CA LEU A 178 -31.35 22.45 15.29
C LEU A 178 -31.31 20.92 15.19
N VAL A 179 -31.58 20.23 16.30
CA VAL A 179 -31.57 18.76 16.35
C VAL A 179 -32.67 18.17 15.47
N GLY A 180 -33.90 18.70 15.52
CA GLY A 180 -34.98 18.26 14.64
C GLY A 180 -34.65 18.49 13.17
N ARG A 181 -34.14 19.68 12.81
CA ARG A 181 -33.77 19.98 11.42
C ARG A 181 -32.60 19.15 10.89
N VAL A 182 -31.56 18.93 11.71
CA VAL A 182 -30.42 18.07 11.32
C VAL A 182 -30.87 16.63 11.17
N THR A 183 -31.70 16.11 12.07
CA THR A 183 -32.22 14.74 11.97
C THR A 183 -33.11 14.58 10.74
N ALA A 184 -33.98 15.54 10.42
CA ALA A 184 -34.77 15.56 9.18
C ALA A 184 -33.89 15.64 7.91
N GLY A 185 -32.80 16.43 7.95
CA GLY A 185 -31.82 16.46 6.87
C GLY A 185 -31.13 15.12 6.68
N ALA A 186 -30.75 14.46 7.78
CA ALA A 186 -30.08 13.17 7.76
C ALA A 186 -31.00 12.05 7.23
N THR A 187 -32.28 12.05 7.62
CA THR A 187 -33.25 11.10 7.05
C THR A 187 -33.45 11.35 5.56
N THR A 188 -33.49 12.60 5.11
CA THR A 188 -33.59 12.93 3.67
C THR A 188 -32.41 12.35 2.87
N LEU A 189 -31.18 12.46 3.40
CA LEU A 189 -29.99 11.90 2.75
C LEU A 189 -30.03 10.37 2.64
N ILE A 190 -30.58 9.69 3.64
CA ILE A 190 -30.74 8.21 3.64
C ILE A 190 -31.69 7.77 2.53
N HIS A 191 -32.79 8.50 2.32
CA HIS A 191 -33.82 8.12 1.34
C HIS A 191 -33.54 8.65 -0.08
N ARG A 192 -32.57 9.57 -0.25
CA ARG A 192 -32.22 10.22 -1.52
C ARG A 192 -30.73 10.04 -1.81
N PRO A 193 -30.31 8.91 -2.40
CA PRO A 193 -28.89 8.58 -2.60
C PRO A 193 -28.16 9.61 -3.46
N GLU A 194 -28.84 10.29 -4.38
CA GLU A 194 -28.27 11.36 -5.19
C GLU A 194 -27.79 12.56 -4.35
N LEU A 195 -28.53 12.93 -3.29
CA LEU A 195 -28.14 14.01 -2.39
C LEU A 195 -26.94 13.61 -1.53
N THR A 196 -26.82 12.33 -1.19
CA THR A 196 -25.63 11.79 -0.52
C THR A 196 -24.39 11.91 -1.41
N LEU A 197 -24.50 11.64 -2.72
CA LEU A 197 -23.38 11.84 -3.66
C LEU A 197 -23.00 13.32 -3.79
N VAL A 198 -23.98 14.22 -3.81
CA VAL A 198 -23.74 15.67 -3.80
C VAL A 198 -23.01 16.08 -2.52
N LEU A 199 -23.46 15.61 -1.36
CA LEU A 199 -22.81 15.87 -0.08
C LEU A 199 -21.36 15.39 -0.06
N LEU A 200 -21.09 14.16 -0.52
CA LEU A 200 -19.73 13.62 -0.61
C LEU A 200 -18.85 14.47 -1.53
N THR A 201 -19.40 14.95 -2.65
CA THR A 201 -18.71 15.86 -3.56
C THR A 201 -18.38 17.19 -2.87
N LEU A 202 -19.33 17.77 -2.12
CA LEU A 202 -19.11 19.01 -1.36
C LEU A 202 -18.02 18.84 -0.30
N LEU A 203 -17.95 17.69 0.38
CA LEU A 203 -16.87 17.40 1.33
C LEU A 203 -15.50 17.37 0.64
N VAL A 204 -15.39 16.72 -0.52
CA VAL A 204 -14.15 16.70 -1.31
C VAL A 204 -13.76 18.10 -1.78
N LEU A 205 -14.73 18.88 -2.27
CA LEU A 205 -14.49 20.27 -2.68
C LEU A 205 -14.03 21.14 -1.51
N SER A 206 -14.61 20.96 -0.31
CA SER A 206 -14.16 21.64 0.90
C SER A 206 -12.71 21.30 1.22
N MET A 207 -12.29 20.04 1.12
CA MET A 207 -10.89 19.64 1.34
C MET A 207 -9.93 20.24 0.29
N VAL A 208 -10.35 20.33 -0.98
CA VAL A 208 -9.54 21.03 -2.01
C VAL A 208 -9.41 22.50 -1.66
N PHE A 209 -10.51 23.14 -1.26
CA PHE A 209 -10.53 24.56 -0.91
C PHE A 209 -9.70 24.86 0.35
N HIS A 210 -9.68 23.95 1.32
CA HIS A 210 -8.80 23.97 2.47
C HIS A 210 -7.32 24.04 2.07
N GLU A 211 -6.87 23.16 1.16
CA GLU A 211 -5.49 23.17 0.66
C GLU A 211 -5.16 24.44 -0.13
N ILE A 212 -6.14 25.02 -0.84
CA ILE A 212 -6.00 26.33 -1.48
C ILE A 212 -5.72 27.41 -0.43
N GLY A 213 -6.33 27.32 0.75
CA GLY A 213 -6.06 28.21 1.88
C GLY A 213 -4.58 28.26 2.24
N HIS A 214 -3.95 27.10 2.50
CA HIS A 214 -2.54 27.02 2.86
C HIS A 214 -1.62 27.64 1.80
N VAL A 215 -1.79 27.29 0.53
CA VAL A 215 -0.95 27.84 -0.55
C VAL A 215 -1.15 29.34 -0.75
N THR A 216 -2.38 29.82 -0.54
CA THR A 216 -2.73 31.24 -0.63
C THR A 216 -2.07 32.03 0.50
N ALA A 217 -2.13 31.54 1.74
CA ALA A 217 -1.48 32.17 2.89
C ALA A 217 0.06 32.15 2.77
N CYS A 218 0.63 31.04 2.29
CA CYS A 218 2.06 30.91 1.99
C CYS A 218 2.51 32.00 1.00
N ARG A 219 1.78 32.15 -0.12
CA ARG A 219 2.05 33.21 -1.11
C ARG A 219 1.82 34.61 -0.54
N TYR A 220 0.77 34.81 0.26
CA TYR A 220 0.49 36.11 0.88
C TYR A 220 1.61 36.55 1.83
N GLY A 221 2.20 35.60 2.57
CA GLY A 221 3.35 35.83 3.45
C GLY A 221 4.67 36.10 2.72
N GLY A 222 4.72 35.92 1.40
CA GLY A 222 5.93 36.13 0.58
C GLY A 222 6.74 34.85 0.32
N ALA A 223 6.28 33.69 0.78
CA ALA A 223 6.89 32.39 0.47
C ALA A 223 6.34 31.81 -0.85
N ARG A 224 7.03 30.80 -1.38
CA ARG A 224 6.70 30.13 -2.65
C ARG A 224 6.00 28.79 -2.41
N PRO A 225 4.67 28.67 -2.60
CA PRO A 225 4.00 27.38 -2.57
C PRO A 225 4.51 26.45 -3.68
N GLY A 226 4.63 25.18 -3.34
CA GLY A 226 4.99 24.10 -4.25
C GLY A 226 3.78 23.47 -4.95
N ASP A 227 3.87 22.19 -5.24
CA ASP A 227 2.78 21.42 -5.83
C ASP A 227 1.65 21.13 -4.82
N MET A 228 0.45 20.90 -5.35
CA MET A 228 -0.65 20.30 -4.59
C MET A 228 -0.95 18.92 -5.15
N GLY A 229 -1.39 18.00 -4.31
CA GLY A 229 -1.62 16.65 -4.78
C GLY A 229 -2.42 15.78 -3.82
N ILE A 230 -2.37 14.49 -4.10
CA ILE A 230 -3.01 13.45 -3.30
C ILE A 230 -1.91 12.53 -2.77
N GLY A 231 -2.05 12.13 -1.51
CA GLY A 231 -1.23 11.10 -0.88
C GLY A 231 -2.09 10.16 -0.03
N LEU A 232 -1.43 9.20 0.62
CA LEU A 232 -2.05 8.27 1.55
C LEU A 232 -1.52 8.51 2.96
N TYR A 233 -2.41 8.97 3.84
CA TYR A 233 -2.16 9.10 5.26
C TYR A 233 -2.60 7.83 5.98
N LEU A 234 -1.64 6.97 6.35
CA LEU A 234 -1.88 5.59 6.76
C LEU A 234 -2.64 4.79 5.69
N VAL A 235 -3.98 4.83 5.72
CA VAL A 235 -4.87 4.22 4.73
C VAL A 235 -5.82 5.23 4.09
N TRP A 236 -5.95 6.43 4.65
CA TRP A 236 -6.89 7.43 4.21
C TRP A 236 -6.31 8.23 3.03
N PRO A 237 -7.08 8.44 1.95
CA PRO A 237 -6.69 9.43 0.95
C PRO A 237 -6.68 10.80 1.60
N ALA A 238 -5.59 11.54 1.41
CA ALA A 238 -5.44 12.89 1.89
C ALA A 238 -4.95 13.79 0.77
N LEU A 239 -5.54 14.97 0.67
CA LEU A 239 -4.97 16.04 -0.14
C LEU A 239 -3.78 16.63 0.61
N TYR A 240 -2.85 17.22 -0.12
CA TYR A 240 -1.74 17.95 0.47
C TYR A 240 -1.35 19.12 -0.42
N SER A 241 -0.79 20.13 0.23
CA SER A 241 -0.10 21.23 -0.40
C SER A 241 1.33 21.34 0.13
N THR A 242 2.29 21.53 -0.78
CA THR A 242 3.69 21.72 -0.39
C THR A 242 3.91 23.17 0.01
N VAL A 243 3.89 23.45 1.32
CA VAL A 243 4.16 24.78 1.89
C VAL A 243 5.48 24.84 2.66
N THR A 244 6.42 23.94 2.39
CA THR A 244 7.72 23.87 3.09
C THR A 244 8.52 25.18 3.04
N ASP A 245 8.26 26.01 2.04
CA ASP A 245 8.91 27.31 1.88
C ASP A 245 8.54 28.32 2.97
N THR A 246 7.49 28.08 3.77
CA THR A 246 7.09 28.96 4.88
C THR A 246 8.09 29.02 6.01
N TYR A 247 9.04 28.09 6.10
CA TYR A 247 10.09 28.15 7.13
C TYR A 247 10.99 29.40 7.03
N ARG A 248 10.98 30.10 5.88
CA ARG A 248 11.65 31.42 5.73
C ARG A 248 10.88 32.58 6.36
N LEU A 249 9.60 32.38 6.69
CA LEU A 249 8.73 33.40 7.27
C LEU A 249 8.93 33.50 8.78
N ASP A 250 8.52 34.64 9.34
CA ASP A 250 8.38 34.85 10.78
C ASP A 250 7.26 33.96 11.38
N ARG A 251 7.16 33.91 12.71
CA ARG A 251 6.15 33.07 13.39
C ARG A 251 4.73 33.40 12.92
N VAL A 252 4.42 34.68 12.68
CA VAL A 252 3.08 35.11 12.25
C VAL A 252 2.77 34.61 10.83
N GLY A 253 3.73 34.68 9.91
CA GLY A 253 3.58 34.17 8.55
C GLY A 253 3.38 32.65 8.51
N ARG A 254 4.09 31.90 9.36
CA ARG A 254 3.91 30.45 9.50
C ARG A 254 2.55 30.08 10.09
N LEU A 255 2.18 30.65 11.23
CA LEU A 255 0.87 30.44 11.86
C LEU A 255 -0.30 30.81 10.95
N ARG A 256 -0.16 31.90 10.17
CA ARG A 256 -1.17 32.26 9.16
C ARG A 256 -1.35 31.15 8.13
N THR A 257 -0.25 30.52 7.71
CA THR A 257 -0.31 29.42 6.74
C THR A 257 -0.98 28.20 7.35
N ASP A 258 -0.64 27.83 8.58
CA ASP A 258 -1.24 26.67 9.26
C ASP A 258 -2.75 26.85 9.49
N LEU A 259 -3.19 28.06 9.86
CA LEU A 259 -4.62 28.36 10.11
C LEU A 259 -5.43 28.55 8.82
N ALA A 260 -4.76 28.73 7.69
CA ALA A 260 -5.41 29.11 6.44
C ALA A 260 -6.39 28.06 5.92
N GLY A 261 -6.07 26.77 6.09
CA GLY A 261 -6.95 25.68 5.69
C GLY A 261 -8.28 25.73 6.43
N VAL A 262 -8.24 25.87 7.76
CA VAL A 262 -9.45 25.99 8.59
C VAL A 262 -10.21 27.29 8.29
N TYR A 263 -9.51 28.40 8.03
CA TYR A 263 -10.14 29.64 7.57
C TYR A 263 -10.91 29.46 6.25
N PHE A 264 -10.35 28.73 5.28
CA PHE A 264 -11.03 28.45 4.01
C PHE A 264 -12.23 27.51 4.19
N ASN A 265 -12.15 26.55 5.11
CA ASN A 265 -13.32 25.77 5.51
C ASN A 265 -14.44 26.67 6.05
N ALA A 266 -14.13 27.68 6.88
CA ALA A 266 -15.13 28.61 7.40
C ALA A 266 -15.82 29.42 6.29
N ILE A 267 -15.06 29.89 5.29
CA ILE A 267 -15.65 30.55 4.10
C ILE A 267 -16.59 29.59 3.35
N PHE A 268 -16.15 28.35 3.12
CA PHE A 268 -16.94 27.35 2.42
C PHE A 268 -18.24 27.04 3.17
N MET A 269 -18.16 26.84 4.48
CA MET A 269 -19.32 26.66 5.35
C MET A 269 -20.25 27.88 5.32
N THR A 270 -19.72 29.10 5.31
CA THR A 270 -20.53 30.32 5.19
C THR A 270 -21.38 30.32 3.92
N VAL A 271 -20.81 29.89 2.78
CA VAL A 271 -21.54 29.79 1.51
C VAL A 271 -22.64 28.72 1.59
N LEU A 272 -22.34 27.55 2.16
CA LEU A 272 -23.35 26.49 2.32
C LEU A 272 -24.47 26.87 3.30
N THR A 273 -24.12 27.51 4.42
CA THR A 273 -25.10 28.03 5.37
C THR A 273 -25.96 29.12 4.73
N GLY A 274 -25.37 30.02 3.94
CA GLY A 274 -26.11 31.00 3.17
C GLY A 274 -27.06 30.39 2.13
N LEU A 275 -26.65 29.30 1.47
CA LEU A 275 -27.51 28.55 0.56
C LEU A 275 -28.68 27.91 1.33
N TYR A 276 -28.41 27.26 2.47
CA TYR A 276 -29.44 26.72 3.35
C TYR A 276 -30.44 27.79 3.77
N LEU A 277 -29.98 28.95 4.26
CA LEU A 277 -30.83 30.05 4.70
C LEU A 277 -31.69 30.64 3.55
N ARG A 278 -31.28 30.45 2.29
CA ARG A 278 -32.03 30.91 1.12
C ARG A 278 -33.05 29.88 0.61
N THR A 279 -32.74 28.59 0.71
CA THR A 279 -33.53 27.53 0.07
C THR A 279 -34.27 26.63 1.06
N ASP A 280 -34.03 26.78 2.36
CA ASP A 280 -34.51 25.91 3.45
C ASP A 280 -34.21 24.42 3.21
N ALA A 281 -33.10 24.15 2.51
CA ALA A 281 -32.70 22.80 2.13
C ALA A 281 -32.05 22.08 3.32
N THR A 282 -32.87 21.47 4.18
CA THR A 282 -32.44 20.84 5.44
C THR A 282 -31.37 19.76 5.28
N TRP A 283 -31.28 19.10 4.11
CA TRP A 283 -30.24 18.11 3.80
C TRP A 283 -28.82 18.68 3.80
N LEU A 284 -28.64 20.00 3.71
CA LEU A 284 -27.34 20.68 3.85
C LEU A 284 -26.85 20.74 5.30
N LEU A 285 -27.76 20.79 6.28
CA LEU A 285 -27.40 20.96 7.69
C LEU A 285 -26.52 19.83 8.25
N PRO A 286 -26.78 18.53 7.98
CA PRO A 286 -25.86 17.46 8.34
C PRO A 286 -24.45 17.66 7.78
N ALA A 287 -24.32 18.16 6.54
CA ALA A 287 -23.02 18.43 5.92
C ALA A 287 -22.30 19.58 6.63
N ILE A 288 -23.00 20.69 6.90
CA ILE A 288 -22.48 21.85 7.61
C ILE A 288 -22.02 21.46 9.02
N LEU A 289 -22.83 20.70 9.76
CA LEU A 289 -22.48 20.19 11.08
C LEU A 289 -21.26 19.27 11.03
N LEU A 290 -21.21 18.36 10.05
CA LEU A 290 -20.07 17.48 9.87
C LEU A 290 -18.79 18.27 9.55
N MET A 291 -18.87 19.30 8.71
CA MET A 291 -17.74 20.18 8.39
C MET A 291 -17.26 20.97 9.62
N HIS A 292 -18.17 21.40 10.51
CA HIS A 292 -17.79 22.01 11.80
C HIS A 292 -17.01 21.03 12.67
N VAL A 293 -17.48 19.79 12.79
CA VAL A 293 -16.77 18.74 13.54
C VAL A 293 -15.40 18.47 12.91
N GLN A 294 -15.30 18.38 11.59
CA GLN A 294 -14.04 18.19 10.89
C GLN A 294 -13.08 19.38 11.08
N ALA A 295 -13.57 20.62 10.98
CA ALA A 295 -12.78 21.82 11.23
C ALA A 295 -12.28 21.87 12.69
N ALA A 296 -13.10 21.49 13.66
CA ALA A 296 -12.70 21.37 15.05
C ALA A 296 -11.63 20.30 15.26
N GLN A 297 -11.75 19.15 14.59
CA GLN A 297 -10.74 18.09 14.62
C GLN A 297 -9.39 18.54 14.05
N GLN A 298 -9.35 19.45 13.07
CA GLN A 298 -8.08 19.97 12.55
C GLN A 298 -7.25 20.69 13.62
N PHE A 299 -7.88 21.24 14.66
CA PHE A 299 -7.15 21.87 15.78
C PHE A 299 -6.55 20.87 16.77
N LEU A 300 -6.90 19.58 16.72
CA LEU A 300 -6.38 18.58 17.64
C LEU A 300 -4.90 18.29 17.34
N PRO A 301 -3.95 18.60 18.23
CA PRO A 301 -2.52 18.47 17.96
C PRO A 301 -2.00 17.04 18.18
N SER A 302 -2.88 16.04 18.23
CA SER A 302 -2.54 14.66 18.57
C SER A 302 -2.07 13.82 17.40
N ILE A 303 -2.46 14.23 16.20
CA ILE A 303 -2.12 13.63 14.90
C ILE A 303 -1.58 14.79 14.04
N ARG A 304 -0.92 14.51 12.90
CA ARG A 304 -0.40 15.54 11.96
C ARG A 304 -1.50 16.31 11.21
N PHE A 305 -2.47 16.84 11.95
CA PHE A 305 -3.43 17.84 11.48
C PHE A 305 -2.85 19.25 11.61
N ASP A 306 -3.55 20.26 11.11
CA ASP A 306 -3.11 21.67 11.14
C ASP A 306 -2.75 22.15 12.55
N GLY A 307 -3.50 21.71 13.56
CA GLY A 307 -3.26 22.05 14.97
C GLY A 307 -1.90 21.57 15.49
N TYR A 308 -1.37 20.47 14.94
CA TYR A 308 -0.01 20.01 15.26
C TYR A 308 1.04 20.95 14.67
N TYR A 309 0.86 21.38 13.41
CA TYR A 309 1.79 22.31 12.77
C TYR A 309 1.72 23.70 13.41
N MET A 310 0.51 24.18 13.71
CA MET A 310 0.27 25.40 14.48
C MET A 310 1.00 25.37 15.84
N LEU A 311 0.90 24.26 16.57
CA LEU A 311 1.59 24.11 17.85
C LEU A 311 3.12 24.07 17.68
N ALA A 312 3.62 23.43 16.62
CA ALA A 312 5.04 23.36 16.29
C ALA A 312 5.60 24.76 15.97
N ASP A 313 4.85 25.56 15.20
CA ASP A 313 5.24 26.92 14.83
C ASP A 313 5.10 27.92 15.97
N LEU A 314 4.11 27.74 16.85
CA LEU A 314 4.01 28.48 18.12
C LEU A 314 5.20 28.16 19.05
N ALA A 315 5.59 26.89 19.11
CA ALA A 315 6.79 26.46 19.85
C ALA A 315 8.09 26.94 19.18
N GLY A 316 8.08 27.21 17.88
CA GLY A 316 9.28 27.47 17.08
C GLY A 316 10.18 26.24 16.95
N VAL A 317 9.61 25.03 16.97
CA VAL A 317 10.33 23.76 16.95
C VAL A 317 9.64 22.84 15.94
N PRO A 318 10.24 22.55 14.78
CA PRO A 318 9.63 21.62 13.84
C PRO A 318 9.65 20.19 14.39
N GLU A 319 8.68 19.39 13.95
CA GLU A 319 8.60 17.96 14.24
C GLU A 319 8.58 17.61 15.75
N LEU A 320 7.56 18.10 16.47
CA LEU A 320 7.30 17.83 17.89
C LEU A 320 7.32 16.33 18.27
N PHE A 321 6.92 15.42 17.37
CA PHE A 321 6.97 13.98 17.63
C PHE A 321 8.37 13.45 17.98
N ASN A 322 9.44 14.12 17.51
CA ASN A 322 10.82 13.75 17.85
C ASN A 322 11.16 14.01 19.33
N TYR A 323 10.33 14.79 20.04
CA TYR A 323 10.49 15.11 21.44
C TYR A 323 9.71 14.20 22.38
N VAL A 324 8.77 13.39 21.90
CA VAL A 324 7.98 12.46 22.74
C VAL A 324 8.91 11.54 23.55
N GLY A 325 9.83 10.84 22.88
CA GLY A 325 10.79 9.95 23.55
C GLY A 325 11.72 10.69 24.55
N PRO A 326 12.42 11.76 24.14
CA PRO A 326 13.23 12.59 25.02
C PRO A 326 12.49 13.14 26.25
N VAL A 327 11.25 13.63 26.07
CA VAL A 327 10.43 14.16 27.17
C VAL A 327 10.03 13.04 28.12
N LEU A 328 9.49 11.93 27.62
CA LEU A 328 9.13 10.77 28.47
C LEU A 328 10.32 10.25 29.27
N LYS A 329 11.53 10.20 28.69
CA LYS A 329 12.76 9.84 29.40
C LYS A 329 13.16 10.85 30.47
N SER A 330 12.88 12.14 30.26
CA SER A 330 13.18 13.22 31.20
C SER A 330 12.18 13.31 32.36
N LEU A 331 10.99 12.71 32.20
CA LEU A 331 9.98 12.59 33.26
C LEU A 331 10.24 11.41 34.21
N VAL A 332 11.24 10.56 33.93
CA VAL A 332 11.62 9.45 34.81
C VAL A 332 12.35 10.03 36.04
N PRO A 333 11.87 9.80 37.27
CA PRO A 333 12.52 10.29 38.48
C PRO A 333 13.98 9.84 38.57
N GLY A 334 14.88 10.75 38.98
CA GLY A 334 16.31 10.45 39.17
C GLY A 334 17.18 10.50 37.91
N ARG A 335 16.65 10.87 36.74
CA ARG A 335 17.44 11.07 35.51
C ARG A 335 17.56 12.54 35.11
N PRO A 336 18.73 12.97 34.62
CA PRO A 336 18.86 14.32 34.07
C PRO A 336 18.00 14.46 32.82
N ALA A 337 17.50 15.68 32.58
CA ALA A 337 16.72 15.98 31.39
C ALA A 337 17.53 15.66 30.12
N HIS A 338 16.89 15.07 29.12
CA HIS A 338 17.55 14.67 27.88
C HIS A 338 18.16 15.90 27.16
N PRO A 339 19.38 15.82 26.58
CA PRO A 339 20.08 16.96 25.98
C PRO A 339 19.22 17.78 25.00
N ARG A 340 18.51 17.09 24.09
CA ARG A 340 17.54 17.72 23.15
C ARG A 340 16.48 18.60 23.81
N VAL A 341 16.03 18.28 25.02
CA VAL A 341 15.04 19.06 25.77
C VAL A 341 15.70 20.25 26.47
N GLN A 342 16.98 20.14 26.84
CA GLN A 342 17.76 21.21 27.44
C GLN A 342 18.14 22.29 26.43
N GLU A 343 18.32 21.94 25.15
CA GLU A 343 18.56 22.88 24.04
C GLU A 343 17.38 23.83 23.80
N LEU A 344 16.20 23.55 24.37
CA LEU A 344 15.00 24.37 24.19
C LEU A 344 14.97 25.56 25.16
N ARG A 345 14.35 26.66 24.71
CA ARG A 345 14.00 27.79 25.57
C ARG A 345 12.92 27.36 26.60
N PRO A 346 12.83 28.01 27.77
CA PRO A 346 11.91 27.59 28.83
C PRO A 346 10.42 27.55 28.43
N ARG A 347 9.96 28.52 27.62
CA ARG A 347 8.56 28.58 27.14
C ARG A 347 8.23 27.44 26.16
N PRO A 348 8.94 27.26 25.02
CA PRO A 348 8.77 26.09 24.14
C PRO A 348 8.90 24.76 24.87
N ARG A 349 9.87 24.64 25.79
CA ARG A 349 10.05 23.43 26.59
C ARG A 349 8.78 23.07 27.39
N ARG A 350 8.20 24.03 28.12
CA ARG A 350 6.96 23.80 28.88
C ARG A 350 5.80 23.42 27.96
N LEU A 351 5.67 24.10 26.82
CA LEU A 351 4.63 23.82 25.83
C LEU A 351 4.73 22.39 25.29
N ILE A 352 5.93 21.95 24.91
CA ILE A 352 6.17 20.59 24.39
C ILE A 352 5.93 19.54 25.48
N VAL A 353 6.39 19.79 26.71
CA VAL A 353 6.14 18.88 27.83
C VAL A 353 4.65 18.75 28.13
N LEU A 354 3.92 19.86 28.17
CA LEU A 354 2.46 19.86 28.36
C LEU A 354 1.77 19.09 27.23
N TRP A 355 2.15 19.35 25.98
CA TRP A 355 1.60 18.64 24.82
C TRP A 355 1.85 17.13 24.89
N VAL A 356 3.05 16.69 25.27
CA VAL A 356 3.35 15.25 25.46
C VAL A 356 2.51 14.68 26.60
N ALA A 357 2.40 15.39 27.72
CA ALA A 357 1.65 14.97 28.89
C ALA A 357 0.14 14.84 28.64
N VAL A 358 -0.41 15.60 27.70
CA VAL A 358 -1.82 15.49 27.28
C VAL A 358 -1.99 14.45 26.16
N THR A 359 -1.16 14.52 25.13
CA THR A 359 -1.32 13.73 23.91
C THR A 359 -1.05 12.26 24.13
N VAL A 360 -0.01 11.90 24.90
CA VAL A 360 0.34 10.48 25.10
C VAL A 360 -0.76 9.73 25.88
N PRO A 361 -1.26 10.22 27.02
CA PRO A 361 -2.39 9.58 27.70
C PRO A 361 -3.66 9.55 26.86
N MET A 362 -3.95 10.62 26.12
CA MET A 362 -5.13 10.66 25.23
C MET A 362 -5.04 9.61 24.11
N LEU A 363 -3.89 9.49 23.44
CA LEU A 363 -3.67 8.45 22.42
C LEU A 363 -3.73 7.04 23.03
N LEU A 364 -3.21 6.86 24.25
CA LEU A 364 -3.31 5.59 24.97
C LEU A 364 -4.78 5.27 25.33
N PHE A 365 -5.54 6.25 25.79
CA PHE A 365 -6.97 6.13 26.06
C PHE A 365 -7.75 5.73 24.80
N TYR A 366 -7.49 6.37 23.66
CA TYR A 366 -8.10 5.98 22.40
C TYR A 366 -7.72 4.57 21.97
N LEU A 367 -6.45 4.18 22.13
CA LEU A 367 -6.00 2.83 21.80
C LEU A 367 -6.67 1.78 22.69
N VAL A 368 -6.70 2.00 24.01
CA VAL A 368 -7.33 1.08 24.97
C VAL A 368 -8.83 0.99 24.71
N THR A 369 -9.52 2.12 24.57
CA THR A 369 -10.95 2.15 24.25
C THR A 369 -11.23 1.43 22.94
N PHE A 370 -10.44 1.68 21.89
CA PHE A 370 -10.56 0.96 20.63
C PHE A 370 -10.42 -0.56 20.82
N LEU A 371 -9.39 -1.02 21.55
CA LEU A 371 -9.19 -2.44 21.82
C LEU A 371 -10.31 -3.08 22.64
N LEU A 372 -10.97 -2.33 23.53
CA LEU A 372 -12.12 -2.79 24.31
C LEU A 372 -13.43 -2.80 23.51
N VAL A 373 -13.55 -1.91 22.53
CA VAL A 373 -14.75 -1.76 21.69
C VAL A 373 -14.72 -2.72 20.49
N VAL A 374 -13.55 -3.00 19.92
CA VAL A 374 -13.39 -3.88 18.75
C VAL A 374 -14.11 -5.22 18.88
N PRO A 375 -14.00 -5.99 19.98
CA PRO A 375 -14.69 -7.28 20.10
C PRO A 375 -16.22 -7.16 20.08
N ARG A 376 -16.77 -5.99 20.43
CA ARG A 376 -18.21 -5.72 20.42
C ARG A 376 -18.70 -5.22 19.07
N VAL A 377 -17.89 -4.41 18.39
CA VAL A 377 -18.25 -3.80 17.10
C VAL A 377 -17.97 -4.75 15.94
N LEU A 378 -16.98 -5.62 16.05
CA LEU A 378 -16.60 -6.52 14.96
C LEU A 378 -17.73 -7.46 14.53
N PRO A 379 -18.52 -8.09 15.44
CA PRO A 379 -19.70 -8.86 15.05
C PRO A 379 -20.75 -8.00 14.34
N VAL A 380 -21.05 -6.80 14.86
CA VAL A 380 -22.02 -5.88 14.24
C VAL A 380 -21.59 -5.49 12.83
N VAL A 381 -20.32 -5.14 12.64
CA VAL A 381 -19.80 -4.82 11.31
C VAL A 381 -19.81 -6.04 10.41
N TRP A 382 -19.57 -7.24 10.94
CA TRP A 382 -19.69 -8.48 10.18
C TRP A 382 -21.12 -8.70 9.68
N ASP A 383 -22.13 -8.50 10.54
CA ASP A 383 -23.53 -8.65 10.16
C ASP A 383 -23.95 -7.58 9.14
N VAL A 384 -23.55 -6.32 9.36
CA VAL A 384 -23.81 -5.21 8.43
C VAL A 384 -23.11 -5.45 7.08
N LEU A 385 -21.90 -6.01 7.10
CA LEU A 385 -21.19 -6.40 5.88
C LEU A 385 -21.98 -7.45 5.09
N LEU A 386 -22.48 -8.50 5.76
CA LEU A 386 -23.32 -9.51 5.11
C LEU A 386 -24.62 -8.91 4.53
N ASP A 387 -25.24 -7.97 5.24
CA ASP A 387 -26.45 -7.28 4.78
C ASP A 387 -26.19 -6.35 3.57
N TYR A 388 -25.09 -5.60 3.57
CA TYR A 388 -24.72 -4.79 2.39
C TYR A 388 -24.49 -5.66 1.16
N LEU A 389 -23.91 -6.84 1.34
CA LEU A 389 -23.59 -7.73 0.25
C LEU A 389 -24.85 -8.41 -0.29
N SER A 390 -25.81 -8.77 0.55
CA SER A 390 -27.12 -9.28 0.11
C SER A 390 -27.93 -8.22 -0.67
N ARG A 391 -27.94 -6.96 -0.19
CA ARG A 391 -28.58 -5.83 -0.89
C ARG A 391 -27.93 -5.53 -2.24
N MET A 392 -26.60 -5.53 -2.30
CA MET A 392 -25.86 -5.32 -3.55
C MET A 392 -26.15 -6.44 -4.55
N GLN A 393 -26.28 -7.69 -4.11
CA GLN A 393 -26.70 -8.80 -4.95
C GLN A 393 -28.12 -8.60 -5.51
N ALA A 394 -29.08 -8.18 -4.67
CA ALA A 394 -30.44 -7.89 -5.11
C ALA A 394 -30.48 -6.76 -6.14
N ALA A 395 -29.75 -5.66 -5.89
CA ALA A 395 -29.63 -4.54 -6.82
C ALA A 395 -28.98 -4.94 -8.16
N THR A 396 -27.96 -5.82 -8.11
CA THR A 396 -27.32 -6.36 -9.31
C THR A 396 -28.31 -7.19 -10.14
N ARG A 397 -29.14 -8.01 -9.51
CA ARG A 397 -30.18 -8.79 -10.20
C ARG A 397 -31.27 -7.90 -10.79
N ALA A 398 -31.56 -6.77 -10.15
CA ALA A 398 -32.53 -5.78 -10.62
C ALA A 398 -31.97 -4.84 -11.72
N GLY A 399 -30.67 -4.89 -12.00
CA GLY A 399 -30.02 -3.99 -12.97
C GLY A 399 -29.85 -2.54 -12.47
N ASP A 400 -29.97 -2.29 -11.17
CA ASP A 400 -29.84 -0.95 -10.58
C ASP A 400 -28.35 -0.59 -10.39
N VAL A 401 -27.77 -0.01 -11.43
CA VAL A 401 -26.34 0.39 -11.47
C VAL A 401 -25.99 1.40 -10.38
N THR A 402 -26.91 2.31 -10.06
CA THR A 402 -26.74 3.36 -9.04
C THR A 402 -26.57 2.76 -7.65
N THR A 403 -27.46 1.84 -7.26
CA THR A 403 -27.40 1.18 -5.95
C THR A 403 -26.20 0.26 -5.84
N VAL A 404 -25.80 -0.41 -6.93
CA VAL A 404 -24.58 -1.21 -6.96
C VAL A 404 -23.34 -0.33 -6.76
N ALA A 405 -23.21 0.78 -7.48
CA ALA A 405 -22.09 1.69 -7.35
C ALA A 405 -21.97 2.28 -5.93
N LEU A 406 -23.11 2.68 -5.34
CA LEU A 406 -23.17 3.20 -3.97
C LEU A 406 -22.78 2.12 -2.95
N SER A 407 -23.27 0.89 -3.12
CA SER A 407 -22.96 -0.23 -2.23
C SER A 407 -21.48 -0.59 -2.26
N VAL A 408 -20.85 -0.60 -3.45
CA VAL A 408 -19.40 -0.81 -3.60
C VAL A 408 -18.62 0.30 -2.89
N PHE A 409 -19.02 1.56 -3.08
CA PHE A 409 -18.36 2.69 -2.43
C PHE A 409 -18.49 2.63 -0.90
N GLN A 410 -19.68 2.34 -0.37
CA GLN A 410 -19.93 2.18 1.06
C GLN A 410 -19.14 1.00 1.64
N LEU A 411 -19.07 -0.12 0.93
CA LEU A 411 -18.25 -1.27 1.30
C LEU A 411 -16.77 -0.89 1.43
N LEU A 412 -16.24 -0.14 0.46
CA LEU A 412 -14.85 0.34 0.50
C LEU A 412 -14.60 1.25 1.71
N LEU A 413 -15.49 2.22 1.95
CA LEU A 413 -15.39 3.11 3.10
C LEU A 413 -15.50 2.36 4.43
N MET A 414 -16.37 1.35 4.51
CA MET A 414 -16.55 0.53 5.72
C MET A 414 -15.34 -0.34 6.01
N LEU A 415 -14.69 -0.91 4.99
CA LEU A 415 -13.48 -1.73 5.16
C LEU A 415 -12.24 -0.90 5.52
N LEU A 416 -12.21 0.37 5.12
CA LEU A 416 -11.02 1.22 5.25
C LEU A 416 -10.53 1.41 6.70
N PRO A 417 -11.38 1.71 7.71
CA PRO A 417 -10.97 1.75 9.11
C PRO A 417 -10.32 0.47 9.62
N TRP A 418 -10.80 -0.69 9.18
CA TRP A 418 -10.28 -2.00 9.61
C TRP A 418 -8.91 -2.31 9.03
N VAL A 419 -8.70 -1.95 7.75
CA VAL A 419 -7.37 -2.00 7.13
C VAL A 419 -6.41 -1.05 7.86
N GLY A 420 -6.89 0.15 8.20
CA GLY A 420 -6.13 1.13 9.00
C GLY A 420 -5.74 0.61 10.37
N ALA A 421 -6.69 0.01 11.10
CA ALA A 421 -6.45 -0.59 12.40
C ALA A 421 -5.42 -1.71 12.34
N ALA A 422 -5.56 -2.64 11.38
CA ALA A 422 -4.59 -3.71 11.18
C ALA A 422 -3.17 -3.17 10.90
N LEU A 423 -3.05 -2.11 10.09
CA LEU A 423 -1.78 -1.44 9.82
C LEU A 423 -1.18 -0.81 11.08
N VAL A 424 -1.97 -0.06 11.85
CA VAL A 424 -1.52 0.58 13.10
C VAL A 424 -1.07 -0.47 14.11
N ILE A 425 -1.84 -1.54 14.30
CA ILE A 425 -1.46 -2.68 15.15
C ILE A 425 -0.11 -3.25 14.68
N ALA A 426 0.06 -3.51 13.37
CA ALA A 426 1.33 -4.01 12.84
C ALA A 426 2.52 -3.05 13.09
N LEU A 427 2.32 -1.74 12.98
CA LEU A 427 3.33 -0.72 13.29
C LEU A 427 3.69 -0.71 14.79
N LEU A 428 2.70 -0.84 15.67
CA LEU A 428 2.88 -0.92 17.12
C LEU A 428 3.63 -2.20 17.51
N LEU A 429 3.22 -3.36 17.01
CA LEU A 429 3.94 -4.63 17.20
C LEU A 429 5.39 -4.54 16.71
N GLY A 430 5.63 -3.88 15.57
CA GLY A 430 6.97 -3.62 15.06
C GLY A 430 7.82 -2.72 15.97
N THR A 431 7.19 -1.82 16.71
CA THR A 431 7.85 -0.93 17.69
C THR A 431 8.14 -1.65 19.00
N VAL A 432 7.16 -2.40 19.52
CA VAL A 432 7.34 -3.28 20.69
C VAL A 432 8.46 -4.29 20.42
N ARG A 433 8.51 -4.88 19.23
CA ARG A 433 9.60 -5.78 18.83
C ARG A 433 10.97 -5.09 18.86
N ARG A 434 11.09 -3.89 18.30
CA ARG A 434 12.36 -3.13 18.32
C ARG A 434 12.81 -2.84 19.74
N PHE A 435 11.87 -2.47 20.61
CA PHE A 435 12.13 -2.25 22.03
C PHE A 435 12.54 -3.55 22.75
N GLY A 436 11.82 -4.64 22.53
CA GLY A 436 12.14 -5.96 23.07
C GLY A 436 13.52 -6.45 22.63
N ALA A 437 13.87 -6.28 21.36
CA ALA A 437 15.19 -6.63 20.84
C ALA A 437 16.31 -5.81 21.50
N ALA A 438 16.12 -4.50 21.67
CA ALA A 438 17.06 -3.63 22.38
C ALA A 438 17.21 -4.01 23.88
N ARG A 439 16.19 -4.67 24.44
CA ARG A 439 16.16 -5.14 25.83
C ARG A 439 16.52 -6.64 25.98
N GLY A 440 16.99 -7.27 24.90
CA GLY A 440 17.46 -8.67 24.91
C GLY A 440 16.37 -9.75 24.85
N TRP A 441 15.12 -9.41 24.54
CA TRP A 441 14.02 -10.38 24.48
C TRP A 441 14.26 -11.43 23.39
N ALA A 442 14.29 -12.70 23.81
CA ALA A 442 14.60 -13.84 22.96
C ALA A 442 13.73 -13.93 21.69
N TRP A 443 12.42 -13.70 21.81
CA TRP A 443 11.47 -13.77 20.70
C TRP A 443 11.60 -12.61 19.70
N ALA A 444 12.22 -11.49 20.09
CA ALA A 444 12.37 -10.29 19.27
C ALA A 444 13.65 -10.29 18.39
N ALA A 445 14.55 -11.25 18.61
CA ALA A 445 15.76 -11.43 17.82
C ALA A 445 15.43 -11.71 16.34
N ALA A 446 16.13 -11.05 15.42
CA ALA A 446 15.80 -11.03 13.98
C ALA A 446 15.69 -12.45 13.35
N GLY A 447 16.55 -13.38 13.78
CA GLY A 447 16.51 -14.78 13.32
C GLY A 447 15.26 -15.53 13.76
N ARG A 448 14.89 -15.46 15.05
CA ARG A 448 13.73 -16.16 15.63
C ARG A 448 12.40 -15.58 15.16
N TRP A 449 12.30 -14.27 15.01
CA TRP A 449 11.10 -13.62 14.46
C TRP A 449 10.83 -14.02 13.00
N SER A 450 11.90 -14.17 12.20
CA SER A 450 11.76 -14.65 10.82
C SER A 450 11.25 -16.10 10.77
N ALA A 451 11.59 -16.91 11.77
CA ALA A 451 11.12 -18.28 11.92
C ALA A 451 9.66 -18.29 12.37
N VAL A 452 9.30 -17.56 13.43
CA VAL A 452 7.90 -17.42 13.91
C VAL A 452 6.98 -16.91 12.80
N ARG A 453 7.39 -15.88 12.05
CA ARG A 453 6.61 -15.38 10.90
C ARG A 453 6.45 -16.42 9.80
N ARG A 454 7.47 -17.25 9.56
CA ARG A 454 7.38 -18.37 8.61
C ARG A 454 6.42 -19.43 9.11
N TYR A 455 6.56 -19.90 10.35
CA TYR A 455 5.69 -20.92 10.94
C TYR A 455 4.24 -20.47 11.05
N THR A 456 3.98 -19.25 11.54
CA THR A 456 2.61 -18.70 11.60
C THR A 456 1.98 -18.56 10.22
N ALA A 457 2.75 -18.17 9.20
CA ALA A 457 2.25 -18.13 7.83
C ALA A 457 2.02 -19.54 7.24
N PHE A 458 2.87 -20.52 7.56
CA PHE A 458 2.64 -21.92 7.17
C PHE A 458 1.38 -22.48 7.83
N VAL A 459 1.18 -22.23 9.13
CA VAL A 459 -0.03 -22.62 9.88
C VAL A 459 -1.26 -21.92 9.30
N GLY A 460 -1.16 -20.63 8.94
CA GLY A 460 -2.24 -19.90 8.27
C GLY A 460 -2.61 -20.47 6.89
N VAL A 461 -1.61 -20.84 6.07
CA VAL A 461 -1.83 -21.50 4.78
C VAL A 461 -2.47 -22.88 4.97
N ALA A 462 -2.00 -23.67 5.94
CA ALA A 462 -2.54 -24.99 6.24
C ALA A 462 -3.98 -24.89 6.78
N GLY A 463 -4.27 -23.92 7.63
CA GLY A 463 -5.61 -23.64 8.13
C GLY A 463 -6.58 -23.22 7.01
N LEU A 464 -6.15 -22.37 6.07
CA LEU A 464 -6.96 -21.99 4.90
C LEU A 464 -7.21 -23.17 3.96
N ALA A 465 -6.21 -24.01 3.72
CA ALA A 465 -6.36 -25.23 2.94
C ALA A 465 -7.35 -26.21 3.60
N GLY A 466 -7.25 -26.39 4.92
CA GLY A 466 -8.20 -27.20 5.70
C GLY A 466 -9.62 -26.64 5.66
N ALA A 467 -9.78 -25.32 5.79
CA ALA A 467 -11.07 -24.64 5.70
C ALA A 467 -11.71 -24.80 4.31
N LEU A 468 -10.92 -24.68 3.23
CA LEU A 468 -11.39 -24.92 1.86
C LEU A 468 -11.92 -26.35 1.70
N ILE A 469 -11.14 -27.35 2.10
CA ILE A 469 -11.53 -28.77 2.01
C ILE A 469 -12.80 -29.03 2.82
N TRP A 470 -12.89 -28.50 4.04
CA TRP A 470 -14.07 -28.61 4.88
C TRP A 470 -15.31 -27.94 4.26
N ARG A 471 -15.17 -26.74 3.68
CA ARG A 471 -16.26 -26.03 3.00
C ARG A 471 -16.74 -26.77 1.75
N VAL A 472 -15.85 -27.30 0.92
CA VAL A 472 -16.23 -28.13 -0.25
C VAL A 472 -17.00 -29.36 0.21
N ALA A 473 -16.55 -30.05 1.27
CA ALA A 473 -17.26 -31.18 1.84
C ALA A 473 -18.63 -30.79 2.43
N HIS A 474 -18.77 -29.61 3.01
CA HIS A 474 -20.05 -29.11 3.52
C HIS A 474 -21.04 -28.74 2.39
N MET A 475 -20.55 -28.11 1.32
CA MET A 475 -21.35 -27.78 0.14
C MET A 475 -21.82 -29.03 -0.62
N ALA A 476 -20.94 -30.01 -0.80
CA ALA A 476 -21.28 -31.28 -1.44
C ALA A 476 -22.33 -32.08 -0.64
N ARG A 477 -22.39 -31.89 0.70
CA ARG A 477 -23.41 -32.49 1.57
C ARG A 477 -24.77 -31.78 1.54
N SER A 478 -24.82 -30.54 1.06
CA SER A 478 -26.02 -29.69 1.08
C SER A 478 -26.69 -29.53 -0.30
N ALA A 479 -26.14 -30.14 -1.35
CA ALA A 479 -26.75 -30.14 -2.68
C ALA A 479 -28.05 -30.98 -2.71
N PRO A 480 -29.18 -30.45 -3.22
CA PRO A 480 -30.46 -31.15 -3.22
C PRO A 480 -30.45 -32.37 -4.15
N THR A 481 -30.82 -33.54 -3.62
CA THR A 481 -31.07 -34.76 -4.39
C THR A 481 -32.47 -34.71 -4.99
N SER A 482 -32.59 -34.65 -6.32
CA SER A 482 -33.87 -34.90 -6.99
C SER A 482 -34.27 -36.37 -6.80
N THR A 483 -35.41 -36.64 -6.17
CA THR A 483 -36.06 -37.98 -6.08
C THR A 483 -37.20 -38.09 -7.11
N PRO A 484 -37.53 -39.30 -7.62
CA PRO A 484 -38.37 -40.27 -6.87
C PRO A 484 -37.90 -41.74 -6.90
N ASP A 485 -38.54 -42.52 -6.01
CA ASP A 485 -38.63 -43.98 -5.83
C ASP A 485 -37.64 -44.72 -4.89
N SER A 486 -38.25 -45.46 -3.96
CA SER A 486 -37.76 -45.84 -2.63
C SER A 486 -37.10 -47.21 -2.48
N ASP A 487 -36.76 -47.90 -3.58
CA ASP A 487 -36.12 -49.24 -3.52
C ASP A 487 -34.62 -49.23 -3.91
N ALA A 488 -34.04 -48.06 -4.22
CA ALA A 488 -32.64 -47.90 -4.65
C ALA A 488 -31.69 -47.34 -3.57
N VAL A 489 -32.14 -47.25 -2.30
CA VAL A 489 -31.48 -46.51 -1.21
C VAL A 489 -30.08 -47.05 -0.87
N GLY A 490 -29.86 -48.36 -0.92
CA GLY A 490 -28.55 -48.96 -0.62
C GLY A 490 -27.48 -48.66 -1.67
N ARG A 491 -27.80 -48.78 -2.96
CA ARG A 491 -26.86 -48.48 -4.07
C ARG A 491 -26.63 -46.98 -4.25
N HIS A 492 -27.62 -46.15 -3.96
CA HIS A 492 -27.51 -44.70 -4.10
C HIS A 492 -26.74 -44.06 -2.94
N ALA A 493 -26.83 -44.61 -1.72
CA ALA A 493 -25.98 -44.18 -0.60
C ALA A 493 -24.50 -44.43 -0.89
N ASP A 494 -24.13 -45.59 -1.43
CA ASP A 494 -22.74 -45.90 -1.81
C ASP A 494 -22.24 -45.03 -2.97
N VAL A 495 -23.10 -44.72 -3.96
CA VAL A 495 -22.77 -43.80 -5.07
C VAL A 495 -22.65 -42.35 -4.59
N LEU A 496 -23.51 -41.89 -3.68
CA LEU A 496 -23.44 -40.56 -3.06
C LEU A 496 -22.19 -40.41 -2.19
N ILE A 497 -21.88 -41.39 -1.35
CA ILE A 497 -20.65 -41.45 -0.55
C ILE A 497 -19.42 -41.52 -1.47
N GLY A 498 -19.50 -42.26 -2.58
CA GLY A 498 -18.49 -42.31 -3.63
C GLY A 498 -18.28 -40.96 -4.33
N SER A 499 -19.36 -40.24 -4.62
CA SER A 499 -19.32 -38.95 -5.30
C SER A 499 -18.77 -37.82 -4.40
N LEU A 500 -19.15 -37.84 -3.12
CA LEU A 500 -18.65 -36.93 -2.08
C LEU A 500 -17.16 -37.17 -1.82
N SER A 501 -16.75 -38.43 -1.67
CA SER A 501 -15.35 -38.79 -1.44
C SER A 501 -14.46 -38.45 -2.65
N LEU A 502 -14.98 -38.57 -3.88
CA LEU A 502 -14.26 -38.19 -5.09
C LEU A 502 -14.03 -36.66 -5.19
N ALA A 503 -15.04 -35.84 -4.92
CA ALA A 503 -14.92 -34.37 -4.96
C ALA A 503 -13.96 -33.83 -3.89
N VAL A 504 -14.03 -34.38 -2.67
CA VAL A 504 -13.13 -34.01 -1.57
C VAL A 504 -11.69 -34.45 -1.85
N LEU A 505 -11.50 -35.68 -2.36
CA LEU A 505 -10.18 -36.22 -2.70
C LEU A 505 -9.52 -35.44 -3.84
N THR A 506 -10.25 -35.15 -4.91
CA THR A 506 -9.74 -34.37 -6.05
C THR A 506 -9.34 -32.95 -5.63
N CYS A 507 -10.17 -32.28 -4.83
CA CYS A 507 -9.83 -30.96 -4.27
C CYS A 507 -8.58 -31.02 -3.38
N ALA A 508 -8.46 -32.02 -2.51
CA ALA A 508 -7.29 -32.18 -1.65
C ALA A 508 -6.00 -32.37 -2.47
N VAL A 509 -6.05 -33.21 -3.51
CA VAL A 509 -4.90 -33.47 -4.40
C VAL A 509 -4.50 -32.21 -5.20
N LEU A 510 -5.47 -31.42 -5.67
CA LEU A 510 -5.19 -30.14 -6.34
C LEU A 510 -4.50 -29.13 -5.41
N VAL A 511 -5.00 -28.99 -4.17
CA VAL A 511 -4.40 -28.11 -3.16
C VAL A 511 -2.97 -28.54 -2.83
N VAL A 512 -2.74 -29.84 -2.61
CA VAL A 512 -1.40 -30.37 -2.35
C VAL A 512 -0.45 -30.10 -3.53
N SER A 513 -0.90 -30.36 -4.76
CA SER A 513 -0.11 -30.13 -5.97
C SER A 513 0.28 -28.65 -6.13
N PHE A 514 -0.65 -27.73 -5.84
CA PHE A 514 -0.41 -26.29 -5.86
C PHE A 514 0.60 -25.85 -4.79
N LEU A 515 0.44 -26.32 -3.55
CA LEU A 515 1.35 -26.02 -2.44
C LEU A 515 2.76 -26.57 -2.68
N THR A 516 2.87 -27.79 -3.19
CA THR A 516 4.15 -28.42 -3.52
C THR A 516 4.85 -27.67 -4.66
N SER A 517 4.13 -27.29 -5.71
CA SER A 517 4.67 -26.45 -6.79
C SER A 517 5.16 -25.09 -6.29
N ALA A 518 4.39 -24.43 -5.44
CA ALA A 518 4.77 -23.16 -4.83
C ALA A 518 6.02 -23.28 -3.94
N ALA A 519 6.13 -24.35 -3.16
CA ALA A 519 7.30 -24.63 -2.31
C ALA A 519 8.56 -24.91 -3.14
N VAL A 520 8.45 -25.78 -4.15
CA VAL A 520 9.54 -26.17 -5.06
C VAL A 520 10.05 -24.98 -5.88
N LEU A 521 9.14 -24.12 -6.33
CA LEU A 521 9.47 -22.90 -7.06
C LEU A 521 9.88 -21.75 -6.13
N ARG A 522 9.69 -21.85 -4.81
CA ARG A 522 9.99 -20.81 -3.80
C ARG A 522 9.14 -19.54 -3.99
N TRP A 523 7.83 -19.70 -4.11
CA TRP A 523 6.87 -18.60 -4.17
C TRP A 523 6.80 -17.88 -2.81
N ARG A 524 6.45 -16.58 -2.80
CA ARG A 524 6.16 -15.88 -1.55
C ARG A 524 4.85 -16.39 -0.97
N LEU A 525 4.75 -16.46 0.35
CA LEU A 525 3.53 -16.92 1.04
C LEU A 525 2.28 -16.14 0.62
N SER A 526 2.40 -14.83 0.37
CA SER A 526 1.29 -14.02 -0.13
C SER A 526 0.74 -14.49 -1.48
N ALA A 527 1.59 -15.02 -2.36
CA ALA A 527 1.18 -15.56 -3.67
C ALA A 527 0.40 -16.88 -3.56
N VAL A 528 0.42 -17.51 -2.39
CA VAL A 528 -0.27 -18.77 -2.11
C VAL A 528 -1.53 -18.50 -1.27
N VAL A 529 -1.40 -17.69 -0.22
CA VAL A 529 -2.50 -17.35 0.70
C VAL A 529 -3.64 -16.64 -0.02
N VAL A 530 -3.33 -15.64 -0.86
CA VAL A 530 -4.36 -14.81 -1.48
C VAL A 530 -5.26 -15.64 -2.41
N PRO A 531 -4.74 -16.41 -3.39
CA PRO A 531 -5.60 -17.23 -4.25
C PRO A 531 -6.35 -18.35 -3.50
N LEU A 532 -5.73 -18.99 -2.50
CA LEU A 532 -6.42 -20.01 -1.69
C LEU A 532 -7.56 -19.40 -0.87
N ALA A 533 -7.34 -18.24 -0.25
CA ALA A 533 -8.38 -17.55 0.50
C ALA A 533 -9.54 -17.10 -0.41
N VAL A 534 -9.23 -16.68 -1.64
CA VAL A 534 -10.21 -16.33 -2.67
C VAL A 534 -11.12 -17.52 -3.00
N VAL A 535 -10.53 -18.67 -3.33
CA VAL A 535 -11.30 -19.90 -3.65
C VAL A 535 -12.06 -20.41 -2.42
N ALA A 536 -11.43 -20.35 -1.24
CA ALA A 536 -12.09 -20.74 0.00
C ALA A 536 -13.26 -19.83 0.36
N ALA A 537 -13.24 -18.56 -0.08
CA ALA A 537 -14.31 -17.61 0.16
C ALA A 537 -15.47 -17.84 -0.83
N MET A 538 -15.18 -17.94 -2.13
CA MET A 538 -16.16 -17.89 -3.23
C MET A 538 -17.11 -19.11 -3.34
N GLY A 539 -18.39 -18.92 -3.07
CA GLY A 539 -19.44 -19.96 -3.16
C GLY A 539 -19.62 -20.59 -4.55
N PRO A 540 -19.59 -19.86 -5.68
CA PRO A 540 -19.62 -20.46 -7.01
C PRO A 540 -18.42 -21.37 -7.28
N THR A 541 -17.24 -21.02 -6.73
CA THR A 541 -16.04 -21.87 -6.89
C THR A 541 -16.16 -23.15 -6.08
N LEU A 542 -16.75 -23.08 -4.89
CA LEU A 542 -17.07 -24.25 -4.06
C LEU A 542 -18.12 -25.13 -4.73
N SER A 543 -19.13 -24.55 -5.38
CA SER A 543 -20.14 -25.31 -6.15
C SER A 543 -19.50 -26.08 -7.31
N VAL A 544 -18.62 -25.43 -8.09
CA VAL A 544 -17.89 -26.07 -9.20
C VAL A 544 -16.98 -27.21 -8.72
N LEU A 545 -16.32 -27.06 -7.56
CA LEU A 545 -15.46 -28.10 -6.98
C LEU A 545 -16.25 -29.22 -6.29
N ALA A 546 -17.43 -28.91 -5.76
CA ALA A 546 -18.30 -29.87 -5.09
C ALA A 546 -19.07 -30.76 -6.08
N THR A 547 -19.20 -30.35 -7.35
CA THR A 547 -19.82 -31.16 -8.41
C THR A 547 -18.81 -32.14 -9.03
N PRO A 548 -18.95 -33.46 -8.81
CA PRO A 548 -18.05 -34.44 -9.38
C PRO A 548 -18.23 -34.47 -10.91
N SER A 549 -17.16 -34.18 -11.64
CA SER A 549 -17.12 -34.21 -13.10
C SER A 549 -15.85 -34.86 -13.61
N SER A 550 -15.92 -35.49 -14.79
CA SER A 550 -14.74 -36.03 -15.47
C SER A 550 -13.67 -34.96 -15.72
N ALA A 551 -14.08 -33.70 -15.89
CA ALA A 551 -13.18 -32.55 -15.99
C ALA A 551 -12.38 -32.29 -14.69
N VAL A 552 -13.00 -32.38 -13.51
CA VAL A 552 -12.32 -32.22 -12.21
C VAL A 552 -11.33 -33.37 -11.96
N VAL A 553 -11.71 -34.59 -12.33
CA VAL A 553 -10.81 -35.76 -12.21
C VAL A 553 -9.62 -35.66 -13.18
N GLY A 554 -9.86 -35.30 -14.44
CA GLY A 554 -8.81 -35.12 -15.45
C GLY A 554 -7.83 -33.98 -15.12
N THR A 555 -8.35 -32.85 -14.61
CA THR A 555 -7.53 -31.71 -14.13
C THR A 555 -6.68 -32.07 -12.92
N THR A 556 -7.18 -32.93 -12.04
CA THR A 556 -6.42 -33.43 -10.87
C THR A 556 -5.21 -34.27 -11.31
N TRP A 557 -5.43 -35.26 -12.18
CA TRP A 557 -4.35 -36.13 -12.69
C TRP A 557 -3.27 -35.35 -13.46
N THR A 558 -3.68 -34.37 -14.26
CA THR A 558 -2.76 -33.51 -14.99
C THR A 558 -2.00 -32.54 -14.07
N ALA A 559 -2.62 -32.00 -13.02
CA ALA A 559 -1.93 -31.21 -12.01
C ALA A 559 -0.87 -32.02 -11.23
N VAL A 560 -1.17 -33.28 -10.90
CA VAL A 560 -0.20 -34.21 -10.29
C VAL A 560 0.98 -34.44 -11.23
N GLY A 561 0.72 -34.78 -12.49
CA GLY A 561 1.78 -35.04 -13.47
C GLY A 561 2.65 -33.80 -13.76
N ALA A 562 2.04 -32.63 -13.88
CA ALA A 562 2.77 -31.37 -14.02
C ALA A 562 3.66 -31.06 -12.80
N THR A 563 3.15 -31.31 -11.58
CA THR A 563 3.91 -31.11 -10.34
C THR A 563 5.13 -32.04 -10.29
N LEU A 564 4.98 -33.30 -10.69
CA LEU A 564 6.06 -34.29 -10.78
C LEU A 564 7.13 -33.91 -11.82
N LEU A 565 6.73 -33.35 -12.96
CA LEU A 565 7.68 -32.86 -13.97
C LEU A 565 8.44 -31.61 -13.50
N VAL A 566 7.76 -30.68 -12.82
CA VAL A 566 8.37 -29.47 -12.26
C VAL A 566 9.37 -29.82 -11.15
N THR A 567 9.04 -30.78 -10.27
CA THR A 567 9.96 -31.26 -9.23
C THR A 567 11.17 -31.95 -9.84
N ALA A 568 10.98 -32.81 -10.84
CA ALA A 568 12.07 -33.48 -11.56
C ALA A 568 13.02 -32.49 -12.23
N ASN A 569 12.50 -31.44 -12.89
CA ASN A 569 13.32 -30.41 -13.54
C ASN A 569 14.13 -29.59 -12.52
N ARG A 570 13.55 -29.26 -11.36
CA ARG A 570 14.25 -28.53 -10.28
C ARG A 570 15.35 -29.34 -9.62
N LEU A 571 15.12 -30.64 -9.45
CA LEU A 571 16.14 -31.57 -8.97
C LEU A 571 17.30 -31.67 -9.98
N GLY A 572 17.01 -31.73 -11.28
CA GLY A 572 18.03 -31.74 -12.35
C GLY A 572 18.88 -30.45 -12.43
N LEU A 573 18.27 -29.28 -12.25
CA LEU A 573 19.00 -28.00 -12.19
C LEU A 573 19.91 -27.88 -10.95
N SER A 574 19.56 -28.55 -9.86
CA SER A 574 20.34 -28.58 -8.62
C SER A 574 21.48 -29.60 -8.69
N ALA A 575 21.27 -30.69 -9.43
CA ALA A 575 22.23 -31.76 -9.68
C ALA A 575 23.41 -31.33 -10.57
N GLY A 576 23.22 -30.38 -11.50
CA GLY A 576 24.30 -29.80 -12.30
C GLY A 576 25.41 -29.12 -11.50
N ARG A 577 25.21 -28.90 -10.19
CA ARG A 577 26.25 -28.42 -9.24
C ARG A 577 26.90 -29.53 -8.41
N ARG A 578 26.39 -30.78 -8.46
CA ARG A 578 26.87 -31.92 -7.66
C ARG A 578 26.77 -33.24 -8.44
N GLY A 579 27.62 -33.44 -9.45
CA GLY A 579 28.01 -34.72 -10.06
C GLY A 579 26.91 -35.69 -10.59
N PRO A 580 27.29 -36.76 -11.31
CA PRO A 580 26.36 -37.57 -12.13
C PRO A 580 25.43 -38.54 -11.36
N ARG A 581 25.34 -38.48 -10.03
CA ARG A 581 24.72 -39.54 -9.21
C ARG A 581 23.21 -39.39 -8.93
N SER A 582 22.52 -38.38 -9.45
CA SER A 582 21.08 -38.13 -9.17
C SER A 582 20.12 -38.53 -10.30
N VAL A 583 20.61 -39.24 -11.31
CA VAL A 583 19.87 -39.56 -12.55
C VAL A 583 18.67 -40.54 -12.39
N PRO A 584 18.63 -41.54 -11.48
CA PRO A 584 17.55 -42.54 -11.51
C PRO A 584 16.21 -41.96 -11.06
N TRP A 585 16.17 -41.22 -9.94
CA TRP A 585 14.94 -40.64 -9.40
C TRP A 585 14.32 -39.58 -10.31
N GLN A 586 15.14 -38.82 -11.03
CA GLN A 586 14.65 -37.83 -11.99
C GLN A 586 13.90 -38.51 -13.15
N ARG A 587 14.43 -39.61 -13.69
CA ARG A 587 13.78 -40.37 -14.78
C ARG A 587 12.48 -41.03 -14.31
N VAL A 588 12.46 -41.56 -13.09
CA VAL A 588 11.26 -42.14 -12.48
C VAL A 588 10.17 -41.08 -12.29
N LEU A 589 10.51 -39.88 -11.79
CA LEU A 589 9.55 -38.78 -11.65
C LEU A 589 9.03 -38.27 -12.99
N ILE A 590 9.87 -38.23 -14.03
CA ILE A 590 9.44 -37.87 -15.38
C ILE A 590 8.48 -38.93 -15.93
N GLY A 591 8.81 -40.21 -15.81
CA GLY A 591 7.95 -41.31 -16.25
C GLY A 591 6.60 -41.31 -15.53
N ALA A 592 6.61 -41.20 -14.20
CA ALA A 592 5.40 -41.11 -13.40
C ALA A 592 4.57 -39.85 -13.74
N GLY A 593 5.23 -38.72 -14.01
CA GLY A 593 4.56 -37.48 -14.42
C GLY A 593 3.86 -37.61 -15.77
N LEU A 594 4.51 -38.25 -16.75
CA LEU A 594 3.93 -38.51 -18.07
C LEU A 594 2.75 -39.50 -18.00
N VAL A 595 2.85 -40.54 -17.17
CA VAL A 595 1.76 -41.50 -16.95
C VAL A 595 0.57 -40.84 -16.27
N ALA A 596 0.79 -40.00 -15.26
CA ALA A 596 -0.28 -39.24 -14.61
C ALA A 596 -0.98 -38.27 -15.59
N ILE A 597 -0.23 -37.60 -16.47
CA ILE A 597 -0.82 -36.80 -17.55
C ILE A 597 -1.62 -37.68 -18.50
N ALA A 598 -1.11 -38.85 -18.91
CA ALA A 598 -1.81 -39.80 -19.77
C ALA A 598 -3.11 -40.35 -19.13
N ALA A 599 -3.14 -40.55 -17.81
CA ALA A 599 -4.35 -40.93 -17.08
C ALA A 599 -5.38 -39.78 -17.02
N GLY A 600 -4.92 -38.53 -16.82
CA GLY A 600 -5.77 -37.35 -16.93
C GLY A 600 -6.33 -37.15 -18.35
N VAL A 601 -5.55 -37.54 -19.35
CA VAL A 601 -5.93 -37.61 -20.76
C VAL A 601 -6.99 -38.69 -21.03
N ALA A 602 -6.81 -39.89 -20.49
CA ALA A 602 -7.73 -41.01 -20.70
C ALA A 602 -9.09 -40.79 -20.06
N THR A 603 -9.13 -40.05 -18.93
CA THR A 603 -10.37 -39.68 -18.26
C THR A 603 -11.19 -38.62 -19.03
N MET A 604 -10.59 -37.93 -20.01
CA MET A 604 -11.28 -37.00 -20.91
C MET A 604 -10.55 -36.86 -22.27
N PRO A 605 -10.77 -37.77 -23.25
CA PRO A 605 -9.89 -37.96 -24.42
C PRO A 605 -9.88 -36.81 -25.44
N LEU A 606 -10.93 -35.98 -25.51
CA LEU A 606 -11.03 -34.86 -26.45
C LEU A 606 -10.15 -33.63 -26.09
N LEU A 607 -9.49 -33.66 -24.92
CA LEU A 607 -8.63 -32.58 -24.41
C LEU A 607 -7.12 -32.90 -24.50
N ALA A 608 -6.75 -34.07 -25.04
CA ALA A 608 -5.51 -34.73 -24.71
C ALA A 608 -4.31 -34.55 -25.66
N LEU A 609 -4.54 -34.43 -26.97
CA LEU A 609 -3.48 -34.16 -27.93
C LEU A 609 -2.68 -32.88 -27.58
N PRO A 610 -3.35 -31.79 -27.13
CA PRO A 610 -2.71 -30.56 -26.68
C PRO A 610 -1.76 -30.68 -25.48
N MET A 611 -2.19 -31.43 -24.44
CA MET A 611 -1.42 -31.57 -23.19
C MET A 611 -0.17 -32.43 -23.40
N ALA A 612 -0.26 -33.44 -24.27
CA ALA A 612 0.87 -34.27 -24.67
C ALA A 612 1.95 -33.46 -25.42
N VAL A 613 1.56 -32.55 -26.31
CA VAL A 613 2.49 -31.67 -27.05
C VAL A 613 3.17 -30.65 -26.12
N GLY A 614 2.44 -30.06 -25.15
CA GLY A 614 3.04 -29.17 -24.16
C GLY A 614 3.99 -29.87 -23.17
N ALA A 615 3.71 -31.13 -22.82
CA ALA A 615 4.61 -31.96 -22.02
C ALA A 615 5.89 -32.33 -22.78
N VAL A 616 5.79 -32.61 -24.10
CA VAL A 616 6.94 -32.84 -24.99
C VAL A 616 7.80 -31.58 -25.16
N LEU A 617 7.20 -30.39 -25.23
CA LEU A 617 7.94 -29.11 -25.24
C LEU A 617 8.60 -28.77 -23.89
N LEU A 618 8.10 -29.35 -22.78
CA LEU A 618 8.68 -29.23 -21.44
C LEU A 618 9.79 -30.26 -21.17
N THR A 619 9.81 -31.39 -21.89
CA THR A 619 10.98 -32.28 -21.91
C THR A 619 12.07 -31.62 -22.74
N PRO A 620 13.25 -31.30 -22.17
CA PRO A 620 14.31 -30.67 -22.94
C PRO A 620 14.85 -31.66 -23.97
N GLY A 621 14.31 -31.60 -25.17
CA GLY A 621 14.91 -32.16 -26.38
C GLY A 621 16.27 -31.49 -26.59
N THR A 622 17.29 -32.33 -26.65
CA THR A 622 18.68 -32.01 -26.97
C THR A 622 18.77 -31.08 -28.19
N GLY A 623 19.19 -29.82 -28.01
CA GLY A 623 19.66 -29.01 -29.15
C GLY A 623 19.39 -27.50 -29.17
N TRP A 624 18.56 -26.90 -28.30
CA TRP A 624 18.21 -25.48 -28.42
C TRP A 624 18.73 -24.63 -27.26
N ARG A 625 20.05 -24.51 -27.13
CA ARG A 625 20.71 -23.70 -26.10
C ARG A 625 21.58 -22.60 -26.69
N THR A 626 21.00 -21.65 -27.42
CA THR A 626 21.61 -20.33 -27.60
C THR A 626 20.52 -19.28 -27.85
N HIS A 627 20.60 -18.15 -27.15
CA HIS A 627 19.91 -16.86 -27.38
C HIS A 627 18.63 -16.43 -26.63
N LEU A 628 17.93 -17.27 -25.87
CA LEU A 628 16.85 -16.75 -24.99
C LEU A 628 17.17 -17.01 -23.52
N ARG A 629 17.60 -15.95 -22.83
CA ARG A 629 17.83 -15.86 -21.38
C ARG A 629 16.49 -15.89 -20.62
N MET A 630 15.62 -16.87 -20.91
CA MET A 630 14.34 -17.04 -20.25
C MET A 630 14.57 -17.66 -18.87
N ARG A 631 14.30 -16.87 -17.82
CA ARG A 631 14.26 -17.32 -16.42
C ARG A 631 13.34 -18.53 -16.32
N GLY A 632 13.82 -19.66 -15.78
CA GLY A 632 13.14 -20.98 -15.79
C GLY A 632 11.73 -21.07 -15.17
N TRP A 633 11.13 -19.97 -14.75
CA TRP A 633 9.70 -19.89 -14.44
C TRP A 633 8.86 -19.66 -15.70
N ALA A 634 9.36 -18.88 -16.67
CA ALA A 634 8.67 -18.60 -17.92
C ALA A 634 8.43 -19.87 -18.75
N VAL A 635 9.36 -20.83 -18.72
CA VAL A 635 9.21 -22.12 -19.42
C VAL A 635 8.09 -22.97 -18.79
N SER A 636 8.01 -23.04 -17.45
CA SER A 636 6.92 -23.73 -16.76
C SER A 636 5.58 -23.02 -16.93
N THR A 637 5.57 -21.68 -16.97
CA THR A 637 4.36 -20.89 -17.16
C THR A 637 3.84 -20.97 -18.60
N VAL A 638 4.71 -20.95 -19.61
CA VAL A 638 4.35 -21.14 -21.03
C VAL A 638 3.89 -22.58 -21.28
N GLY A 639 4.48 -23.57 -20.61
CA GLY A 639 4.02 -24.97 -20.70
C GLY A 639 2.63 -25.20 -20.09
N VAL A 640 2.39 -24.72 -18.87
CA VAL A 640 1.08 -24.88 -18.21
C VAL A 640 -0.03 -24.08 -18.91
N LEU A 641 0.31 -22.91 -19.47
CA LEU A 641 -0.67 -22.02 -20.10
C LEU A 641 -0.88 -22.28 -21.60
N GLY A 642 0.15 -22.68 -22.35
CA GLY A 642 0.00 -23.17 -23.71
C GLY A 642 -0.87 -24.43 -23.79
N VAL A 643 -0.77 -25.29 -22.77
CA VAL A 643 -1.60 -26.48 -22.59
C VAL A 643 -3.08 -26.12 -22.32
N THR A 644 -3.35 -25.05 -21.59
CA THR A 644 -4.73 -24.57 -21.31
C THR A 644 -5.33 -23.78 -22.47
N ALA A 645 -4.54 -23.04 -23.25
CA ALA A 645 -4.99 -22.37 -24.47
C ALA A 645 -5.37 -23.36 -25.59
N LEU A 646 -4.60 -24.44 -25.72
CA LEU A 646 -4.82 -25.46 -26.74
C LEU A 646 -5.94 -26.45 -26.33
N ALA A 647 -6.13 -26.67 -25.02
CA ALA A 647 -7.34 -27.27 -24.44
C ALA A 647 -8.62 -26.43 -24.70
N ALA A 648 -8.52 -25.10 -24.74
CA ALA A 648 -9.63 -24.22 -25.08
C ALA A 648 -10.09 -24.40 -26.53
N LEU A 649 -9.14 -24.54 -27.47
CA LEU A 649 -9.46 -24.74 -28.89
C LEU A 649 -10.18 -26.09 -29.15
N THR A 650 -9.86 -27.13 -28.39
CA THR A 650 -10.57 -28.43 -28.48
C THR A 650 -11.89 -28.45 -27.70
N SER A 651 -12.08 -27.53 -26.75
CA SER A 651 -13.36 -27.35 -26.03
C SER A 651 -14.51 -26.91 -26.94
N LEU A 652 -14.22 -26.27 -28.08
CA LEU A 652 -15.21 -25.93 -29.11
C LEU A 652 -15.92 -27.18 -29.70
N ALA A 653 -15.26 -28.33 -29.69
CA ALA A 653 -15.82 -29.61 -30.14
C ALA A 653 -16.68 -30.31 -29.06
N LEU A 654 -16.44 -29.99 -27.79
CA LEU A 654 -17.16 -30.52 -26.61
C LEU A 654 -18.50 -29.80 -26.34
N LEU A 655 -18.77 -28.68 -27.01
CA LEU A 655 -20.03 -27.93 -26.92
C LEU A 655 -21.28 -28.70 -27.43
N ARG A 656 -21.16 -30.01 -27.71
CA ARG A 656 -22.24 -30.84 -28.27
C ARG A 656 -22.78 -31.90 -27.31
N THR A 657 -22.22 -32.11 -26.11
CA THR A 657 -22.43 -33.39 -25.40
C THR A 657 -22.86 -33.36 -23.92
N THR A 658 -23.11 -32.24 -23.24
CA THR A 658 -23.63 -32.28 -21.85
C THR A 658 -24.64 -31.17 -21.48
N PRO A 659 -25.80 -31.51 -20.90
CA PRO A 659 -26.75 -30.56 -20.35
C PRO A 659 -26.67 -30.54 -18.82
N THR A 660 -25.76 -29.75 -18.23
CA THR A 660 -25.87 -29.38 -16.82
C THR A 660 -25.51 -27.91 -16.66
N ALA A 661 -26.47 -27.11 -16.18
CA ALA A 661 -26.31 -25.68 -16.00
C ALA A 661 -25.95 -25.39 -14.53
N LEU A 662 -24.81 -24.72 -14.31
CA LEU A 662 -24.56 -23.99 -13.07
C LEU A 662 -25.53 -22.81 -12.98
N SER A 663 -25.73 -22.26 -11.77
CA SER A 663 -26.56 -21.07 -11.62
C SER A 663 -25.98 -19.93 -12.49
N PRO A 664 -26.81 -19.20 -13.27
CA PRO A 664 -26.34 -18.14 -14.18
C PRO A 664 -25.47 -17.10 -13.46
N ALA A 665 -25.78 -16.81 -12.19
CA ALA A 665 -25.04 -15.88 -11.34
C ALA A 665 -23.63 -16.41 -10.99
N GLY A 666 -23.50 -17.71 -10.68
CA GLY A 666 -22.23 -18.33 -10.35
C GLY A 666 -21.26 -18.38 -11.54
N GLN A 667 -21.80 -18.63 -12.74
CA GLN A 667 -21.04 -18.57 -13.99
C GLN A 667 -20.57 -17.15 -14.29
N GLN A 668 -21.44 -16.14 -14.19
CA GLN A 668 -21.07 -14.73 -14.42
C GLN A 668 -19.94 -14.25 -13.50
N VAL A 669 -20.00 -14.58 -12.20
CA VAL A 669 -18.98 -14.16 -11.24
C VAL A 669 -17.64 -14.83 -11.50
N LEU A 670 -17.62 -16.13 -11.80
CA LEU A 670 -16.37 -16.82 -12.13
C LEU A 670 -15.70 -16.24 -13.39
N LEU A 671 -16.50 -15.89 -14.40
CA LEU A 671 -16.01 -15.29 -15.64
C LEU A 671 -15.52 -13.86 -15.44
N LEU A 672 -16.18 -13.09 -14.58
CA LEU A 672 -15.77 -11.74 -14.22
C LEU A 672 -14.42 -11.75 -13.45
N VAL A 673 -14.24 -12.67 -12.50
CA VAL A 673 -12.93 -12.86 -11.81
C VAL A 673 -11.86 -13.31 -12.80
N GLY A 674 -12.17 -14.28 -13.65
CA GLY A 674 -11.27 -14.76 -14.71
C GLY A 674 -10.81 -13.63 -15.63
N GLY A 675 -11.76 -12.81 -16.10
CA GLY A 675 -11.52 -11.64 -16.95
C GLY A 675 -10.69 -10.56 -16.26
N LEU A 676 -11.03 -10.19 -15.01
CA LEU A 676 -10.26 -9.20 -14.25
C LEU A 676 -8.83 -9.67 -13.94
N THR A 677 -8.66 -10.94 -13.60
CA THR A 677 -7.35 -11.55 -13.37
C THR A 677 -6.51 -11.55 -14.66
N MET A 678 -7.15 -11.85 -15.79
CA MET A 678 -6.54 -11.78 -17.13
C MET A 678 -6.10 -10.36 -17.48
N VAL A 679 -6.99 -9.37 -17.33
CA VAL A 679 -6.67 -7.95 -17.57
C VAL A 679 -5.50 -7.52 -16.69
N GLY A 680 -5.54 -7.86 -15.39
CA GLY A 680 -4.47 -7.53 -14.47
C GLY A 680 -3.13 -8.19 -14.80
N ALA A 681 -3.15 -9.44 -15.25
CA ALA A 681 -1.96 -10.14 -15.72
C ALA A 681 -1.42 -9.55 -17.04
N SER A 682 -2.28 -9.10 -17.96
CA SER A 682 -1.86 -8.49 -19.23
C SER A 682 -1.09 -7.17 -19.05
N MET A 683 -1.37 -6.45 -17.95
CA MET A 683 -0.65 -5.22 -17.58
C MET A 683 0.79 -5.49 -17.09
N VAL A 684 1.11 -6.74 -16.72
CA VAL A 684 2.45 -7.15 -16.32
C VAL A 684 3.18 -7.79 -17.51
N ARG A 685 4.28 -7.19 -17.97
CA ARG A 685 5.02 -7.63 -19.17
C ARG A 685 5.41 -9.12 -19.13
N GLU A 686 5.76 -9.64 -17.96
CA GLU A 686 6.13 -11.06 -17.76
C GLU A 686 4.94 -12.03 -17.84
N LEU A 687 3.70 -11.54 -17.73
CA LEU A 687 2.46 -12.34 -17.65
C LEU A 687 1.52 -12.16 -18.85
N ARG A 688 1.97 -11.49 -19.92
CA ARG A 688 1.14 -11.26 -21.12
C ARG A 688 0.76 -12.54 -21.87
N TRP A 689 1.72 -13.44 -22.12
CA TRP A 689 1.46 -14.76 -22.72
C TRP A 689 0.56 -15.63 -21.84
N PRO A 690 0.80 -15.70 -20.51
CA PRO A 690 -0.12 -16.29 -19.55
C PRO A 690 -1.56 -15.78 -19.63
N ALA A 691 -1.74 -14.47 -19.71
CA ALA A 691 -3.05 -13.84 -19.80
C ALA A 691 -3.73 -14.16 -21.15
N ALA A 692 -2.98 -14.09 -22.26
CA ALA A 692 -3.49 -14.41 -23.59
C ALA A 692 -3.98 -15.88 -23.70
N ALA A 693 -3.36 -16.80 -22.96
CA ALA A 693 -3.76 -18.19 -22.90
C ALA A 693 -5.07 -18.45 -22.13
N LEU A 694 -5.39 -17.63 -21.13
CA LEU A 694 -6.65 -17.71 -20.38
C LEU A 694 -7.84 -17.13 -21.15
N ALA A 695 -7.58 -16.17 -22.05
CA ALA A 695 -8.59 -15.48 -22.86
C ALA A 695 -9.57 -16.40 -23.61
N PRO A 696 -9.15 -17.44 -24.36
CA PRO A 696 -10.08 -18.32 -25.06
C PRO A 696 -10.93 -19.17 -24.11
N LEU A 697 -10.42 -19.57 -22.94
CA LEU A 697 -11.20 -20.31 -21.94
C LEU A 697 -12.33 -19.47 -21.35
N VAL A 698 -12.04 -18.20 -21.04
CA VAL A 698 -13.04 -17.26 -20.55
C VAL A 698 -14.06 -16.94 -21.65
N LEU A 699 -13.61 -16.75 -22.90
CA LEU A 699 -14.49 -16.47 -24.03
C LEU A 699 -15.47 -17.62 -24.31
N ILE A 700 -14.98 -18.87 -24.31
CA ILE A 700 -15.83 -20.06 -24.54
C ILE A 700 -16.86 -20.23 -23.42
N ALA A 701 -16.48 -19.96 -22.17
CA ALA A 701 -17.38 -20.08 -21.05
C ALA A 701 -18.39 -18.91 -20.95
N VAL A 702 -18.17 -17.80 -21.68
CA VAL A 702 -19.13 -16.68 -21.85
C VAL A 702 -20.18 -17.00 -22.92
N VAL A 703 -19.86 -17.80 -23.95
CA VAL A 703 -20.81 -18.16 -25.00
C VAL A 703 -21.85 -19.14 -24.44
N PRO A 704 -23.16 -18.82 -24.46
CA PRO A 704 -24.21 -19.70 -23.95
C PRO A 704 -24.46 -20.86 -24.93
N ALA A 705 -23.57 -21.84 -24.91
CA ALA A 705 -23.66 -23.06 -25.71
C ALA A 705 -23.69 -24.30 -24.79
N PRO A 706 -24.40 -25.38 -25.19
CA PRO A 706 -24.47 -26.61 -24.41
C PRO A 706 -23.04 -27.11 -24.12
N GLY A 707 -22.74 -27.53 -22.89
CA GLY A 707 -21.39 -27.94 -22.49
C GLY A 707 -20.44 -26.83 -21.99
N ALA A 708 -20.84 -25.55 -22.00
CA ALA A 708 -20.03 -24.47 -21.41
C ALA A 708 -19.67 -24.70 -19.92
N ALA A 709 -20.54 -25.43 -19.19
CA ALA A 709 -20.31 -25.78 -17.80
C ALA A 709 -19.12 -26.74 -17.58
N ALA A 710 -18.79 -27.58 -18.57
CA ALA A 710 -17.66 -28.51 -18.50
C ALA A 710 -16.30 -27.79 -18.49
N VAL A 711 -16.26 -26.53 -18.94
CA VAL A 711 -15.04 -25.71 -19.04
C VAL A 711 -14.79 -24.89 -17.75
N LEU A 712 -15.78 -24.74 -16.87
CA LEU A 712 -15.69 -23.90 -15.67
C LEU A 712 -14.65 -24.38 -14.63
N PRO A 713 -14.48 -25.69 -14.35
CA PRO A 713 -13.39 -26.16 -13.49
C PRO A 713 -12.00 -25.78 -14.01
N LEU A 714 -11.83 -25.78 -15.35
CA LEU A 714 -10.57 -25.43 -16.01
C LEU A 714 -10.31 -23.92 -15.95
N VAL A 715 -11.35 -23.10 -16.16
CA VAL A 715 -11.29 -21.64 -15.97
C VAL A 715 -10.90 -21.30 -14.53
N LEU A 716 -11.50 -21.98 -13.55
CA LEU A 716 -11.18 -21.80 -12.12
C LEU A 716 -9.71 -22.12 -11.84
N CYS A 717 -9.24 -23.31 -12.18
CA CYS A 717 -7.86 -23.72 -11.91
C CYS A 717 -6.83 -22.79 -12.59
N SER A 718 -7.10 -22.41 -13.84
CA SER A 718 -6.21 -21.52 -14.60
C SER A 718 -6.19 -20.09 -14.04
N THR A 719 -7.33 -19.59 -13.59
CA THR A 719 -7.46 -18.27 -12.95
C THR A 719 -6.72 -18.23 -11.62
N VAL A 720 -6.80 -19.29 -10.80
CA VAL A 720 -6.09 -19.40 -9.51
C VAL A 720 -4.58 -19.38 -9.72
N VAL A 721 -4.08 -20.14 -10.69
CA VAL A 721 -2.64 -20.18 -11.03
C VAL A 721 -2.18 -18.83 -11.57
N LEU A 722 -2.93 -18.20 -12.47
CA LEU A 722 -2.60 -16.87 -13.01
C LEU A 722 -2.63 -15.79 -11.93
N GLY A 723 -3.62 -15.83 -11.03
CA GLY A 723 -3.72 -14.94 -9.88
C GLY A 723 -2.54 -15.09 -8.93
N ALA A 724 -2.10 -16.32 -8.65
CA ALA A 724 -0.90 -16.60 -7.86
C ALA A 724 0.36 -16.00 -8.50
N LEU A 725 0.51 -16.16 -9.81
CA LEU A 725 1.63 -15.58 -10.57
C LEU A 725 1.59 -14.06 -10.58
N LEU A 726 0.40 -13.46 -10.69
CA LEU A 726 0.20 -12.02 -10.60
C LEU A 726 0.60 -11.48 -9.22
N VAL A 727 0.12 -12.10 -8.13
CA VAL A 727 0.50 -11.73 -6.76
C VAL A 727 1.99 -11.91 -6.54
N GLN A 728 2.58 -13.00 -7.07
CA GLN A 728 4.02 -13.22 -7.00
C GLN A 728 4.77 -12.10 -7.73
N ALA A 729 4.40 -11.74 -8.97
CA ALA A 729 5.03 -10.68 -9.74
C ALA A 729 4.97 -9.33 -9.01
N LEU A 730 3.81 -8.98 -8.45
CA LEU A 730 3.59 -7.73 -7.72
C LEU A 730 4.33 -7.67 -6.38
N THR A 731 4.61 -8.82 -5.75
CA THR A 731 5.24 -8.88 -4.44
C THR A 731 6.73 -9.21 -4.48
N ARG A 732 7.25 -9.75 -5.59
CA ARG A 732 8.64 -10.26 -5.72
C ARG A 732 9.71 -9.20 -5.52
N HIS A 733 9.46 -7.97 -5.94
CA HIS A 733 10.42 -6.86 -5.83
C HIS A 733 10.43 -6.22 -4.42
N PRO A 734 11.58 -5.68 -3.98
CA PRO A 734 11.65 -4.86 -2.77
C PRO A 734 10.66 -3.69 -2.88
N VAL A 735 10.14 -3.22 -1.74
CA VAL A 735 9.00 -2.27 -1.68
C VAL A 735 9.25 -1.02 -2.52
N GLU A 736 10.50 -0.58 -2.59
CA GLU A 736 10.99 0.59 -3.34
C GLU A 736 10.82 0.48 -4.87
N VAL A 737 10.79 -0.73 -5.43
CA VAL A 737 10.75 -0.98 -6.90
C VAL A 737 9.40 -1.59 -7.32
N ARG A 738 8.42 -1.64 -6.41
CA ARG A 738 7.09 -2.19 -6.71
C ARG A 738 6.27 -1.21 -7.56
N PRO A 739 5.38 -1.72 -8.43
CA PRO A 739 4.42 -0.87 -9.13
C PRO A 739 3.58 -0.04 -8.15
N HIS A 740 3.19 1.15 -8.61
CA HIS A 740 2.49 2.17 -7.81
C HIS A 740 1.33 1.55 -7.00
N PRO A 741 1.17 1.87 -5.70
CA PRO A 741 0.10 1.29 -4.87
C PRO A 741 -1.29 1.56 -5.41
N LEU A 742 -1.52 2.66 -6.14
CA LEU A 742 -2.79 2.89 -6.85
C LEU A 742 -3.02 1.89 -7.98
N LEU A 743 -1.98 1.46 -8.71
CA LEU A 743 -2.10 0.40 -9.71
C LEU A 743 -2.42 -0.94 -9.02
N ARG A 744 -1.78 -1.20 -7.87
CA ARG A 744 -2.08 -2.38 -7.04
C ARG A 744 -3.50 -2.32 -6.47
N ALA A 745 -3.97 -1.16 -6.02
CA ALA A 745 -5.32 -0.96 -5.53
C ALA A 745 -6.35 -1.08 -6.66
N ALA A 746 -6.10 -0.49 -7.83
CA ALA A 746 -6.95 -0.63 -9.01
C ALA A 746 -7.06 -2.08 -9.51
N LEU A 747 -6.06 -2.92 -9.21
CA LEU A 747 -6.09 -4.37 -9.49
C LEU A 747 -6.74 -5.17 -8.36
N VAL A 748 -6.41 -4.88 -7.11
CA VAL A 748 -6.84 -5.66 -5.93
C VAL A 748 -8.27 -5.34 -5.54
N VAL A 749 -8.72 -4.10 -5.67
CA VAL A 749 -10.05 -3.67 -5.23
C VAL A 749 -11.17 -4.34 -6.05
N PRO A 750 -11.16 -4.33 -7.40
CA PRO A 750 -12.17 -5.03 -8.17
C PRO A 750 -12.14 -6.54 -7.91
N ILE A 751 -10.95 -7.14 -7.81
CA ILE A 751 -10.82 -8.57 -7.50
C ILE A 751 -11.39 -8.87 -6.11
N LEU A 752 -11.07 -8.07 -5.08
CA LEU A 752 -11.58 -8.25 -3.72
C LEU A 752 -13.11 -8.12 -3.67
N VAL A 753 -13.67 -7.10 -4.34
CA VAL A 753 -15.12 -6.91 -4.44
C VAL A 753 -15.78 -8.12 -5.08
N VAL A 754 -15.26 -8.62 -6.19
CA VAL A 754 -15.84 -9.77 -6.89
C VAL A 754 -15.65 -11.08 -6.13
N VAL A 755 -14.54 -11.23 -5.40
CA VAL A 755 -14.30 -12.37 -4.50
C VAL A 755 -15.28 -12.36 -3.33
N ILE A 756 -15.55 -11.20 -2.77
CA ILE A 756 -16.52 -11.03 -1.68
C ILE A 756 -17.95 -11.26 -2.21
N VAL A 757 -18.30 -10.70 -3.38
CA VAL A 757 -19.60 -10.95 -4.04
C VAL A 757 -19.77 -12.44 -4.32
N GLY A 758 -18.73 -13.07 -4.87
CA GLY A 758 -18.70 -14.50 -5.13
C GLY A 758 -18.72 -15.34 -3.86
N ALA A 759 -18.21 -14.86 -2.73
CA ALA A 759 -18.27 -15.62 -1.47
C ALA A 759 -19.68 -15.79 -0.90
N LEU A 760 -20.61 -14.98 -1.39
CA LEU A 760 -21.93 -14.81 -0.83
C LEU A 760 -23.05 -15.21 -1.78
N LEU A 761 -22.70 -15.61 -3.00
CA LEU A 761 -23.57 -16.33 -3.94
C LEU A 761 -23.34 -17.83 -3.77
#